data_AF-A0A0A0JJZ6-F1
#
_entry.id   AF-A0A0A0JJZ6-F1
#
_cell.length_a   1.000
_cell.length_b   1.000
_cell.length_c   1.000
_cell.angle_alpha   90.00
_cell.angle_beta   90.00
_cell.angle_gamma   90.00
#
_symmetry.space_group_name_H-M   'P 1'
#
loop_
_entity.id
_entity.type
_entity.pdbx_description
1 polymer ?
#
loop_
_entity_poly.entity_id
_entity_poly.type
_entity_poly.pdbx_seq_one_letter_code
_entity_poly.pdbx_strand_id
1 'polypeptide(L)'
;MRWSVRTILGLVALVIFGAAGVGSPASAAPAATVGGKTASAAPATTGEGMPSRFVAVTPNRVLDTRSGLGARKGVVGANGSVRLTLAGRAGVPATGATAVVLNVTMTQAVRGGWVQVFPTGQATIGSSSNLNVESAAQTIANMVTVPIGDGGTVTLYTSGGGHLLADVFGYYEPSGAVADGRFAALSPERLLDTRTGSGLAAPGNPGDTKNCGDFSSWSAANAWFWTYYPHYGDVARLDGDNDLVPCETLAGVPATAQRPPAAKPAARSTTTFQVSGRGGVPAGASAVVLNVTATQTAGGGWLQVMPADGRASAGAYSNLNLMRVGQTAAGLATVPLAANGAASIYTSVATHLLADVAGYYTGASEEASGRGLFVPISPTRIKDTRSGMKPASGSTVSLVPGGKGGVPTSGATAIALNLTATQATGVGFLQVYPTGEGVPGSSSNLNTERAGQTIANAVLTKLGNGGAASVYLSRATHVLGDVAGWFTGDVLPTHPALSGLVIAPQNTTVSYERDSWNHWIDADADCQNTRHEVLIAHSQEPAQLSTSGCTVISGVWRDPYSGQTWTQAADVQIDHVVALANAHRSGGWAWSAAKKEAFANDHLAPELAVVGGDVNQSKADSGPETWKPPLVSAWCRYATDWAAVKRKYALTVTSAEYSALASMLGTCA
;
A
#
# COMPACT_ATOMS: atom_id res chain seq x y z
N MET A 1 -48.03 44.59 -11.64
CA MET A 1 -48.60 45.57 -10.68
C MET A 1 -47.50 46.05 -9.75
N ARG A 2 -47.26 47.38 -9.74
CA ARG A 2 -46.60 48.24 -8.70
C ARG A 2 -45.26 47.75 -8.09
N TRP A 3 -44.11 48.20 -8.63
CA TRP A 3 -43.32 49.40 -8.23
C TRP A 3 -42.59 49.28 -6.88
N SER A 4 -41.24 49.25 -6.90
CA SER A 4 -40.43 50.44 -6.58
C SER A 4 -38.94 50.25 -6.84
N VAL A 5 -38.39 51.26 -7.50
CA VAL A 5 -37.00 51.51 -7.91
C VAL A 5 -36.29 52.28 -6.80
N ARG A 6 -34.97 52.08 -6.63
CA ARG A 6 -34.02 53.18 -6.34
C ARG A 6 -32.62 52.85 -6.87
N THR A 7 -32.21 53.67 -7.84
CA THR A 7 -30.93 53.80 -8.53
C THR A 7 -29.94 54.63 -7.68
N ILE A 8 -28.61 54.46 -7.85
CA ILE A 8 -27.67 55.49 -8.35
C ILE A 8 -26.19 55.02 -8.30
N LEU A 9 -25.55 55.19 -9.47
CA LEU A 9 -24.14 55.43 -9.86
C LEU A 9 -23.04 55.46 -8.76
N GLY A 10 -21.79 55.04 -8.96
CA GLY A 10 -20.98 54.84 -10.16
C GLY A 10 -19.65 55.62 -10.00
N LEU A 11 -18.49 55.01 -10.29
CA LEU A 11 -17.31 55.68 -10.88
C LEU A 11 -16.12 54.71 -11.05
N VAL A 12 -15.63 54.69 -12.29
CA VAL A 12 -14.39 54.09 -12.78
C VAL A 12 -13.33 55.19 -12.84
N ALA A 13 -12.08 54.89 -12.49
CA ALA A 13 -10.92 55.68 -12.93
C ALA A 13 -9.69 54.78 -13.14
N LEU A 14 -9.04 54.98 -14.27
CA LEU A 14 -7.93 54.21 -14.82
C LEU A 14 -6.77 55.18 -15.20
N VAL A 15 -5.55 54.84 -14.75
CA VAL A 15 -4.20 55.09 -15.33
C VAL A 15 -3.60 56.51 -15.32
N ILE A 16 -2.31 56.62 -14.93
CA ILE A 16 -1.15 57.01 -15.77
C ILE A 16 0.19 56.83 -15.00
N PHE A 17 1.24 56.50 -15.77
CA PHE A 17 2.65 56.18 -15.50
C PHE A 17 3.54 57.28 -14.86
N GLY A 18 4.66 56.86 -14.25
CA GLY A 18 5.87 57.65 -14.04
C GLY A 18 7.11 56.76 -13.79
N ALA A 19 8.20 56.98 -14.52
CA ALA A 19 9.40 56.15 -14.57
C ALA A 19 10.67 56.86 -14.05
N ALA A 20 11.67 56.03 -13.72
CA ALA A 20 13.13 56.23 -13.74
C ALA A 20 13.87 56.83 -12.51
N GLY A 21 14.92 56.10 -12.09
CA GLY A 21 16.04 56.54 -11.25
C GLY A 21 17.02 55.40 -10.99
N VAL A 22 18.24 55.46 -11.55
CA VAL A 22 19.32 54.46 -11.49
C VAL A 22 20.51 55.03 -10.70
N GLY A 23 21.24 54.21 -9.92
CA GLY A 23 22.57 54.56 -9.38
C GLY A 23 23.08 53.63 -8.26
N SER A 24 24.11 52.81 -8.57
CA SER A 24 24.98 52.03 -7.64
C SER A 24 26.22 52.86 -7.22
N PRO A 25 27.27 52.38 -6.49
CA PRO A 25 27.54 51.07 -5.82
C PRO A 25 28.25 51.11 -4.41
N ALA A 26 28.36 49.91 -3.80
CA ALA A 26 29.44 49.33 -2.95
C ALA A 26 29.92 49.92 -1.60
N SER A 27 29.95 49.06 -0.55
CA SER A 27 31.15 48.79 0.28
C SER A 27 31.06 47.44 1.03
N ALA A 28 32.10 46.60 0.91
CA ALA A 28 32.36 45.37 1.69
C ALA A 28 32.81 45.71 3.14
N ALA A 29 32.65 44.88 4.18
CA ALA A 29 33.35 43.62 4.54
C ALA A 29 32.93 43.21 5.99
N PRO A 30 33.41 42.11 6.64
CA PRO A 30 34.24 40.99 6.19
C PRO A 30 33.66 39.59 6.49
N ALA A 31 34.36 38.57 5.96
CA ALA A 31 34.10 37.15 6.11
C ALA A 31 34.31 36.62 7.55
N ALA A 32 33.41 35.75 8.00
CA ALA A 32 33.62 34.84 9.11
C ALA A 32 33.65 33.40 8.58
N THR A 33 34.79 32.75 8.80
CA THR A 33 35.10 31.36 8.52
C THR A 33 34.15 30.42 9.27
N VAL A 34 33.36 29.61 8.55
CA VAL A 34 32.65 28.47 9.13
C VAL A 34 33.23 27.20 8.54
N GLY A 35 33.77 26.37 9.44
CA GLY A 35 34.41 25.10 9.14
C GLY A 35 33.49 24.13 8.39
N GLY A 36 34.15 23.23 7.65
CA GLY A 36 33.53 22.24 6.78
C GLY A 36 32.42 21.46 7.47
N LYS A 37 31.21 21.58 6.91
CA LYS A 37 30.23 20.51 7.02
C LYS A 37 30.54 19.53 5.91
N THR A 38 31.06 18.37 6.29
CA THR A 38 30.92 17.13 5.53
C THR A 38 29.50 17.08 4.99
N ALA A 39 29.35 17.08 3.66
CA ALA A 39 28.08 16.81 3.02
C ALA A 39 27.64 15.42 3.50
N SER A 40 26.66 15.39 4.39
CA SER A 40 25.97 14.15 4.74
C SER A 40 25.40 13.60 3.45
N ALA A 41 25.84 12.40 3.07
CA ALA A 41 25.20 11.64 2.00
C ALA A 41 23.68 11.69 2.18
N ALA A 42 22.96 11.98 1.10
CA ALA A 42 21.51 11.86 1.07
C ALA A 42 21.14 10.43 1.50
N PRO A 43 20.17 10.23 2.41
CA PRO A 43 19.74 8.89 2.75
C PRO A 43 19.12 8.23 1.53
N ALA A 44 19.50 6.97 1.28
CA ALA A 44 18.90 6.13 0.25
C ALA A 44 17.37 6.08 0.43
N THR A 45 16.64 6.36 -0.64
CA THR A 45 15.18 6.25 -0.70
C THR A 45 14.78 4.78 -0.60
N THR A 46 14.32 4.35 0.58
CA THR A 46 13.85 2.98 0.79
C THR A 46 12.39 2.85 0.33
N GLY A 47 12.16 2.15 -0.79
CA GLY A 47 10.99 1.25 -0.89
C GLY A 47 9.78 1.62 -1.75
N GLU A 48 9.68 2.81 -2.36
CA GLU A 48 8.58 3.07 -3.31
C GLU A 48 8.74 2.22 -4.59
N GLY A 49 7.67 1.51 -4.99
CA GLY A 49 7.66 0.73 -6.24
C GLY A 49 8.23 -0.69 -6.18
N MET A 50 8.69 -1.19 -5.03
CA MET A 50 9.18 -2.58 -4.91
C MET A 50 8.05 -3.57 -4.55
N PRO A 51 7.85 -4.66 -5.32
CA PRO A 51 7.01 -5.77 -4.91
C PRO A 51 7.46 -6.31 -3.54
N SER A 52 6.50 -6.41 -2.63
CA SER A 52 6.75 -6.71 -1.23
C SER A 52 5.76 -7.74 -0.71
N ARG A 53 6.24 -8.71 0.07
CA ARG A 53 5.36 -9.64 0.79
C ARG A 53 4.90 -9.03 2.10
N PHE A 54 3.73 -9.42 2.56
CA PHE A 54 3.20 -9.05 3.86
C PHE A 54 3.70 -9.99 4.95
N VAL A 55 4.20 -9.41 6.04
CA VAL A 55 4.55 -10.13 7.26
C VAL A 55 3.58 -9.69 8.35
N ALA A 56 2.70 -10.59 8.73
CA ALA A 56 1.75 -10.36 9.82
C ALA A 56 2.49 -10.36 11.16
N VAL A 57 2.11 -9.44 12.05
CA VAL A 57 2.63 -9.41 13.43
C VAL A 57 1.49 -9.54 14.43
N THR A 58 1.81 -9.90 15.67
CA THR A 58 0.84 -9.78 16.75
C THR A 58 0.52 -8.30 16.96
N PRO A 59 -0.77 -7.87 16.91
CA PRO A 59 -1.11 -6.47 17.00
C PRO A 59 -0.55 -5.79 18.25
N ASN A 60 0.12 -4.65 18.07
CA ASN A 60 0.82 -3.98 19.16
C ASN A 60 0.76 -2.45 19.03
N ARG A 61 0.49 -1.75 20.14
CA ARG A 61 0.42 -0.30 20.17
C ARG A 61 1.81 0.32 20.10
N VAL A 62 2.01 1.21 19.12
CA VAL A 62 3.27 1.95 18.94
C VAL A 62 3.13 3.45 19.19
N LEU A 63 1.89 3.95 19.22
CA LEU A 63 1.59 5.35 19.51
C LEU A 63 0.41 5.44 20.47
N ASP A 64 0.58 6.21 21.55
CA ASP A 64 -0.50 6.72 22.40
C ASP A 64 -0.09 8.06 22.99
N THR A 65 -0.59 9.12 22.38
CA THR A 65 -0.30 10.50 22.83
C THR A 65 -0.86 10.80 24.23
N ARG A 66 -1.77 9.99 24.78
CA ARG A 66 -2.29 10.16 26.14
C ARG A 66 -1.28 9.69 27.19
N SER A 67 -0.51 8.66 26.89
CA SER A 67 0.51 8.10 27.80
C SER A 67 1.92 8.61 27.49
N GLY A 68 2.16 9.12 26.27
CA GLY A 68 3.49 9.48 25.79
C GLY A 68 4.23 8.32 25.11
N LEU A 69 3.51 7.25 24.75
CA LEU A 69 4.08 6.16 23.97
C LEU A 69 4.27 6.61 22.52
N GLY A 70 5.49 6.49 22.00
CA GLY A 70 5.83 6.78 20.60
C GLY A 70 5.86 8.26 20.21
N ALA A 71 5.37 9.17 21.07
CA ALA A 71 5.36 10.61 20.86
C ALA A 71 5.29 11.35 22.21
N ARG A 72 5.43 12.68 22.19
CA ARG A 72 5.23 13.51 23.38
C ARG A 72 3.82 13.31 23.95
N LYS A 73 3.73 13.13 25.27
CA LYS A 73 2.46 13.09 25.99
C LYS A 73 1.73 14.44 25.86
N GLY A 74 0.47 14.40 25.41
CA GLY A 74 -0.39 15.57 25.26
C GLY A 74 -1.31 15.50 24.06
N VAL A 75 -2.26 16.44 24.00
CA VAL A 75 -3.14 16.61 22.83
C VAL A 75 -2.29 17.09 21.64
N VAL A 76 -2.50 16.50 20.48
CA VAL A 76 -1.97 17.03 19.22
C VAL A 76 -2.87 18.17 18.78
N GLY A 77 -2.33 19.38 18.70
CA GLY A 77 -3.09 20.57 18.32
C GLY A 77 -3.63 20.50 16.88
N ALA A 78 -4.57 21.37 16.56
CA ALA A 78 -5.05 21.53 15.19
C ALA A 78 -3.89 21.92 14.25
N ASN A 79 -3.87 21.32 13.06
CA ASN A 79 -2.77 21.39 12.09
C ASN A 79 -1.43 20.86 12.64
N GLY A 80 -1.47 20.06 13.71
CA GLY A 80 -0.29 19.43 14.30
C GLY A 80 0.03 18.08 13.66
N SER A 81 1.29 17.65 13.84
CA SER A 81 1.79 16.38 13.32
C SER A 81 2.53 15.58 14.39
N VAL A 82 2.47 14.26 14.28
CA VAL A 82 3.28 13.31 15.03
C VAL A 82 4.13 12.51 14.05
N ARG A 83 5.45 12.61 14.16
CA ARG A 83 6.39 11.72 13.46
C ARG A 83 6.55 10.45 14.29
N LEU A 84 6.11 9.33 13.75
CA LEU A 84 6.12 8.03 14.40
C LEU A 84 7.22 7.15 13.77
N THR A 85 8.24 6.82 14.56
CA THR A 85 9.24 5.81 14.18
C THR A 85 8.65 4.42 14.31
N LEU A 86 8.78 3.63 13.25
CA LEU A 86 8.30 2.25 13.17
C LEU A 86 9.44 1.24 13.04
N ALA A 87 10.53 1.62 12.38
CA ALA A 87 11.72 0.77 12.26
C ALA A 87 12.17 0.22 13.62
N GLY A 88 12.31 -1.11 13.69
CA GLY A 88 12.74 -1.83 14.89
C GLY A 88 11.70 -1.90 16.01
N ARG A 89 10.42 -1.59 15.75
CA ARG A 89 9.36 -1.58 16.76
C ARG A 89 8.18 -2.47 16.37
N ALA A 90 7.54 -3.09 17.35
CA ALA A 90 6.33 -3.90 17.17
C ALA A 90 6.43 -4.96 16.06
N GLY A 91 7.61 -5.60 15.94
CA GLY A 91 7.88 -6.62 14.92
C GLY A 91 8.30 -6.09 13.55
N VAL A 92 8.23 -4.76 13.31
CA VAL A 92 8.77 -4.14 12.09
C VAL A 92 10.30 -4.15 12.16
N PRO A 93 11.01 -4.61 11.12
CA PRO A 93 12.47 -4.67 11.11
C PRO A 93 13.08 -3.27 11.16
N ALA A 94 14.34 -3.17 11.61
CA ALA A 94 15.07 -1.91 11.68
C ALA A 94 15.34 -1.30 10.29
N THR A 95 15.42 -2.15 9.27
CA THR A 95 15.67 -1.78 7.87
C THR A 95 14.86 -2.67 6.94
N GLY A 96 14.58 -2.21 5.73
CA GLY A 96 14.02 -3.04 4.67
C GLY A 96 12.50 -3.16 4.64
N ALA A 97 11.75 -2.63 5.61
CA ALA A 97 10.30 -2.54 5.46
C ALA A 97 9.93 -1.42 4.46
N THR A 98 9.02 -1.71 3.52
CA THR A 98 8.58 -0.79 2.46
C THR A 98 7.27 -0.09 2.81
N ALA A 99 6.40 -0.75 3.56
CA ALA A 99 5.14 -0.19 4.04
C ALA A 99 4.71 -0.85 5.37
N VAL A 100 3.78 -0.23 6.07
CA VAL A 100 3.19 -0.75 7.31
C VAL A 100 1.66 -0.77 7.22
N VAL A 101 1.04 -1.74 7.90
CA VAL A 101 -0.40 -1.76 8.14
C VAL A 101 -0.65 -1.34 9.60
N LEU A 102 -1.28 -0.19 9.77
CA LEU A 102 -1.63 0.41 11.04
C LEU A 102 -3.14 0.45 11.21
N ASN A 103 -3.63 0.31 12.44
CA ASN A 103 -4.91 0.91 12.80
C ASN A 103 -4.63 2.24 13.50
N VAL A 104 -5.19 3.33 12.98
CA VAL A 104 -5.02 4.68 13.56
C VAL A 104 -6.34 5.10 14.18
N THR A 105 -6.28 5.52 15.44
CA THR A 105 -7.44 6.00 16.20
C THR A 105 -7.23 7.45 16.61
N MET A 106 -8.20 8.30 16.30
CA MET A 106 -8.37 9.59 16.95
C MET A 106 -9.34 9.41 18.12
N THR A 107 -8.98 9.89 19.30
CA THR A 107 -9.87 9.95 20.48
C THR A 107 -9.81 11.32 21.11
N GLN A 108 -10.87 11.69 21.84
CA GLN A 108 -11.00 13.00 22.48
C GLN A 108 -10.70 14.13 21.49
N ALA A 109 -11.27 14.03 20.29
CA ALA A 109 -11.06 15.03 19.25
C ALA A 109 -11.44 16.44 19.76
N VAL A 110 -10.66 17.44 19.38
CA VAL A 110 -10.90 18.82 19.82
C VAL A 110 -12.06 19.44 19.04
N ARG A 111 -12.13 19.20 17.73
CA ARG A 111 -13.22 19.62 16.83
C ARG A 111 -13.25 18.74 15.58
N GLY A 112 -14.26 18.94 14.73
CA GLY A 112 -14.32 18.31 13.42
C GLY A 112 -13.06 18.57 12.57
N GLY A 113 -12.66 17.58 11.78
CA GLY A 113 -11.44 17.59 11.00
C GLY A 113 -11.13 16.21 10.41
N TRP A 114 -9.86 15.96 10.15
CA TRP A 114 -9.39 14.69 9.59
C TRP A 114 -7.97 14.39 10.05
N VAL A 115 -7.58 13.12 9.93
CA VAL A 115 -6.20 12.68 10.07
C VAL A 115 -5.71 12.13 8.74
N GLN A 116 -4.47 12.44 8.42
CA GLN A 116 -3.74 11.89 7.29
C GLN A 116 -2.48 11.23 7.80
N VAL A 117 -2.19 10.05 7.26
CA VAL A 117 -1.01 9.26 7.56
C VAL A 117 -0.25 9.10 6.26
N PHE A 118 1.03 9.48 6.26
CA PHE A 118 1.83 9.51 5.04
C PHE A 118 3.31 9.25 5.33
N PRO A 119 4.10 8.80 4.32
CA PRO A 119 5.54 8.60 4.48
C PRO A 119 6.21 9.94 4.82
N THR A 120 6.96 9.96 5.93
CA THR A 120 7.67 11.17 6.35
C THR A 120 8.64 11.63 5.25
N GLY A 121 8.61 12.92 4.92
CA GLY A 121 9.52 13.53 3.94
C GLY A 121 9.05 13.45 2.49
N GLN A 122 8.01 12.65 2.19
CA GLN A 122 7.67 12.29 0.80
C GLN A 122 6.26 12.69 0.34
N ALA A 123 5.42 13.27 1.21
CA ALA A 123 4.02 13.59 0.85
C ALA A 123 3.54 14.97 1.31
N THR A 124 2.53 15.47 0.59
CA THR A 124 1.90 16.77 0.82
C THR A 124 0.72 16.65 1.78
N ILE A 125 0.68 17.52 2.79
CA ILE A 125 -0.46 17.61 3.73
C ILE A 125 -1.73 18.00 2.95
N GLY A 126 -2.83 17.29 3.22
CA GLY A 126 -4.14 17.55 2.61
C GLY A 126 -4.38 16.84 1.28
N SER A 127 -3.42 16.05 0.79
CA SER A 127 -3.64 15.23 -0.41
C SER A 127 -4.66 14.10 -0.17
N SER A 128 -4.78 13.60 1.06
CA SER A 128 -5.71 12.54 1.46
C SER A 128 -6.24 12.72 2.89
N SER A 129 -7.28 11.96 3.26
CA SER A 129 -7.78 11.89 4.64
C SER A 129 -8.10 10.44 5.01
N ASN A 130 -7.26 9.80 5.83
CA ASN A 130 -7.45 8.41 6.24
C ASN A 130 -8.61 8.24 7.23
N LEU A 131 -8.87 9.22 8.09
CA LEU A 131 -10.06 9.19 8.96
C LEU A 131 -10.65 10.59 9.11
N ASN A 132 -11.98 10.67 9.24
CA ASN A 132 -12.71 11.91 9.33
C ASN A 132 -13.45 12.00 10.67
N VAL A 133 -13.27 13.13 11.33
CA VAL A 133 -13.88 13.46 12.61
C VAL A 133 -14.92 14.54 12.38
N GLU A 134 -16.11 14.36 12.91
CA GLU A 134 -17.22 15.28 12.71
C GLU A 134 -17.47 16.21 13.89
N SER A 135 -17.11 15.79 15.11
CA SER A 135 -17.38 16.58 16.31
C SER A 135 -16.30 16.44 17.38
N ALA A 136 -16.30 17.37 18.33
CA ALA A 136 -15.51 17.25 19.54
C ALA A 136 -15.85 15.96 20.31
N ALA A 137 -14.88 15.46 21.08
CA ALA A 137 -14.91 14.24 21.88
C ALA A 137 -15.14 12.93 21.10
N GLN A 138 -15.30 12.96 19.78
CA GLN A 138 -15.47 11.76 18.97
C GLN A 138 -14.24 10.84 19.07
N THR A 139 -14.50 9.54 19.10
CA THR A 139 -13.48 8.50 18.92
C THR A 139 -13.79 7.73 17.64
N ILE A 140 -12.81 7.65 16.75
CA ILE A 140 -12.93 6.95 15.48
C ILE A 140 -11.59 6.34 15.07
N ALA A 141 -11.64 5.15 14.50
CA ALA A 141 -10.50 4.42 13.99
C ALA A 141 -10.67 4.12 12.50
N ASN A 142 -9.55 3.99 11.81
CA ASN A 142 -9.49 3.40 10.48
C ASN A 142 -8.16 2.65 10.31
N MET A 143 -8.19 1.55 9.57
CA MET A 143 -6.96 0.88 9.14
C MET A 143 -6.28 1.69 8.03
N VAL A 144 -4.95 1.62 7.95
CA VAL A 144 -4.11 2.40 7.07
C VAL A 144 -2.97 1.51 6.58
N THR A 145 -2.85 1.34 5.27
CA THR A 145 -1.61 0.85 4.65
C THR A 145 -0.85 2.07 4.14
N VAL A 146 0.38 2.27 4.61
CA VAL A 146 1.17 3.47 4.28
C VAL A 146 2.63 3.09 4.00
N PRO A 147 3.27 3.64 2.95
CA PRO A 147 4.70 3.50 2.74
C PRO A 147 5.51 4.03 3.92
N ILE A 148 6.69 3.45 4.14
CA ILE A 148 7.62 3.93 5.16
C ILE A 148 8.50 5.02 4.54
N GLY A 149 8.51 6.21 5.14
CA GLY A 149 9.35 7.33 4.70
C GLY A 149 10.68 7.41 5.45
N ASP A 150 11.27 8.61 5.45
CA ASP A 150 12.61 8.89 5.96
C ASP A 150 12.83 8.31 7.37
N GLY A 151 13.97 7.63 7.55
CA GLY A 151 14.40 7.08 8.84
C GLY A 151 13.48 5.99 9.39
N GLY A 152 12.71 5.31 8.53
CA GLY A 152 11.81 4.26 8.99
C GLY A 152 10.55 4.81 9.67
N THR A 153 10.06 5.97 9.23
CA THR A 153 9.01 6.72 9.93
C THR A 153 7.81 7.06 9.05
N VAL A 154 6.67 7.27 9.70
CA VAL A 154 5.46 7.84 9.10
C VAL A 154 5.05 9.09 9.85
N THR A 155 4.35 10.00 9.19
CA THR A 155 3.80 11.21 9.81
C THR A 155 2.29 11.12 9.88
N LEU A 156 1.73 11.34 11.08
CA LEU A 156 0.30 11.47 11.32
C LEU A 156 0.00 12.95 11.53
N TYR A 157 -0.70 13.56 10.58
CA TYR A 157 -1.18 14.94 10.65
C TYR A 157 -2.65 14.98 11.07
N THR A 158 -3.05 15.97 11.88
CA THR A 158 -4.46 16.23 12.19
C THR A 158 -4.85 17.68 11.94
N SER A 159 -5.96 17.91 11.22
CA SER A 159 -6.49 19.27 10.99
C SER A 159 -7.37 19.77 12.14
N GLY A 160 -8.02 18.86 12.87
CA GLY A 160 -8.96 19.18 13.96
C GLY A 160 -8.31 19.17 15.34
N GLY A 161 -7.24 18.39 15.53
CA GLY A 161 -6.61 18.16 16.84
C GLY A 161 -7.31 17.10 17.68
N GLY A 162 -6.56 16.49 18.61
CA GLY A 162 -7.03 15.44 19.51
C GLY A 162 -5.90 14.48 19.91
N HIS A 163 -6.25 13.36 20.52
CA HIS A 163 -5.29 12.30 20.84
C HIS A 163 -5.20 11.27 19.73
N LEU A 164 -3.98 11.02 19.27
CA LEU A 164 -3.67 9.99 18.29
C LEU A 164 -3.14 8.73 18.97
N LEU A 165 -3.64 7.59 18.50
CA LEU A 165 -3.15 6.25 18.82
C LEU A 165 -2.87 5.51 17.51
N ALA A 166 -1.90 4.60 17.51
CA ALA A 166 -1.64 3.71 16.39
C ALA A 166 -1.17 2.33 16.87
N ASP A 167 -1.73 1.29 16.26
CA ASP A 167 -1.40 -0.12 16.51
C ASP A 167 -0.92 -0.78 15.20
N VAL A 168 0.17 -1.54 15.22
CA VAL A 168 0.75 -2.23 14.06
C VAL A 168 0.14 -3.61 13.92
N PHE A 169 -0.30 -3.99 12.71
CA PHE A 169 -0.88 -5.31 12.39
C PHE A 169 0.00 -6.15 11.46
N GLY A 170 0.94 -5.50 10.79
CA GLY A 170 1.93 -6.14 9.94
C GLY A 170 2.70 -5.11 9.15
N TYR A 171 3.69 -5.57 8.40
CA TYR A 171 4.49 -4.74 7.52
C TYR A 171 4.72 -5.44 6.19
N TYR A 172 5.17 -4.67 5.20
CA TYR A 172 5.61 -5.19 3.92
C TYR A 172 7.12 -5.09 3.81
N GLU A 173 7.75 -6.12 3.25
CA GLU A 173 9.18 -6.15 2.94
C GLU A 173 9.43 -6.63 1.51
N PRO A 174 10.48 -6.14 0.83
CA PRO A 174 10.80 -6.49 -0.54
C PRO A 174 10.88 -8.00 -0.71
N SER A 175 10.25 -8.50 -1.76
CA SER A 175 10.30 -9.91 -2.10
C SER A 175 10.19 -10.10 -3.61
N GLY A 176 10.91 -11.08 -4.13
CA GLY A 176 10.60 -11.69 -5.42
C GLY A 176 9.44 -12.67 -5.30
N ALA A 177 9.38 -13.64 -6.23
CA ALA A 177 8.44 -14.75 -6.12
C ALA A 177 8.64 -15.49 -4.78
N VAL A 178 7.54 -15.70 -4.05
CA VAL A 178 7.55 -16.25 -2.69
C VAL A 178 6.28 -17.03 -2.45
N ALA A 179 6.29 -17.97 -1.50
CA ALA A 179 5.10 -18.73 -1.13
C ALA A 179 4.14 -17.87 -0.29
N ASP A 180 4.64 -17.38 0.84
CA ASP A 180 3.90 -16.72 1.91
C ASP A 180 3.81 -15.19 1.76
N GLY A 181 2.83 -14.60 2.43
CA GLY A 181 2.68 -13.15 2.50
C GLY A 181 2.18 -12.50 1.21
N ARG A 182 1.68 -13.27 0.25
CA ARG A 182 1.06 -12.76 -0.98
C ARG A 182 -0.43 -12.57 -0.79
N PHE A 183 -0.98 -11.46 -1.22
CA PHE A 183 -2.40 -11.19 -1.11
C PHE A 183 -3.18 -11.85 -2.25
N ALA A 184 -4.08 -12.76 -1.88
CA ALA A 184 -5.08 -13.33 -2.75
C ALA A 184 -6.42 -12.61 -2.51
N ALA A 185 -6.74 -11.70 -3.43
CA ALA A 185 -7.96 -10.92 -3.35
C ALA A 185 -9.18 -11.72 -3.85
N LEU A 186 -10.29 -11.60 -3.12
CA LEU A 186 -11.52 -12.36 -3.37
C LEU A 186 -12.68 -11.40 -3.70
N SER A 187 -13.71 -11.94 -4.34
CA SER A 187 -15.02 -11.27 -4.35
C SER A 187 -15.61 -11.36 -2.94
N PRO A 188 -16.16 -10.25 -2.39
CA PRO A 188 -16.62 -10.24 -1.01
C PRO A 188 -17.66 -11.33 -0.71
N GLU A 189 -17.40 -12.14 0.32
CA GLU A 189 -18.29 -13.21 0.77
C GLU A 189 -18.50 -13.15 2.29
N ARG A 190 -19.71 -13.43 2.77
CA ARG A 190 -20.02 -13.37 4.21
C ARG A 190 -19.56 -14.63 4.95
N LEU A 191 -18.65 -14.48 5.89
CA LEU A 191 -18.19 -15.55 6.77
C LEU A 191 -18.96 -15.61 8.10
N LEU A 192 -19.47 -14.47 8.57
CA LEU A 192 -20.19 -14.36 9.83
C LEU A 192 -21.41 -13.44 9.68
N ASP A 193 -22.56 -13.88 10.20
CA ASP A 193 -23.74 -13.04 10.40
C ASP A 193 -24.47 -13.45 11.68
N THR A 194 -24.18 -12.75 12.77
CA THR A 194 -24.78 -13.06 14.08
C THR A 194 -26.28 -12.76 14.14
N ARG A 195 -26.87 -12.06 13.16
CA ARG A 195 -28.32 -11.86 13.10
C ARG A 195 -29.04 -13.15 12.69
N THR A 196 -28.35 -13.99 11.93
CA THR A 196 -28.88 -15.26 11.41
C THR A 196 -28.17 -16.48 12.00
N GLY A 197 -27.21 -16.29 12.89
CA GLY A 197 -26.36 -17.36 13.43
C GLY A 197 -25.37 -17.95 12.41
N SER A 198 -25.33 -17.43 11.18
CA SER A 198 -24.44 -17.93 10.14
C SER A 198 -22.97 -17.72 10.52
N GLY A 199 -22.13 -18.73 10.27
CA GLY A 199 -20.69 -18.68 10.54
C GLY A 199 -20.28 -19.07 11.96
N LEU A 200 -21.21 -19.10 12.91
CA LEU A 200 -20.96 -19.55 14.28
C LEU A 200 -20.75 -21.07 14.35
N ALA A 201 -20.05 -21.52 15.39
CA ALA A 201 -19.97 -22.95 15.69
C ALA A 201 -21.37 -23.47 16.01
N ALA A 202 -21.71 -24.63 15.42
CA ALA A 202 -22.95 -25.31 15.77
C ALA A 202 -22.94 -25.65 17.27
N PRO A 203 -24.05 -25.44 18.00
CA PRO A 203 -24.18 -25.96 19.35
C PRO A 203 -24.11 -27.50 19.30
N GLY A 204 -23.71 -28.15 20.39
CA GLY A 204 -23.71 -29.62 20.44
C GLY A 204 -25.10 -30.18 20.09
N ASN A 205 -25.16 -31.26 19.30
CA ASN A 205 -26.41 -31.88 18.90
C ASN A 205 -27.17 -32.35 20.15
N PRO A 206 -28.35 -31.78 20.45
CA PRO A 206 -29.08 -32.12 21.66
C PRO A 206 -29.78 -33.49 21.53
N GLY A 207 -29.87 -34.06 20.33
CA GLY A 207 -30.66 -35.24 20.05
C GLY A 207 -32.15 -35.03 20.32
N ASP A 208 -32.89 -36.14 20.31
CA ASP A 208 -34.31 -36.19 20.67
C ASP A 208 -34.46 -36.16 22.21
N THR A 209 -34.17 -35.01 22.82
CA THR A 209 -34.15 -34.81 24.29
C THR A 209 -35.24 -33.86 24.81
N LYS A 210 -36.06 -33.31 23.92
CA LYS A 210 -37.13 -32.38 24.25
C LYS A 210 -38.42 -32.76 23.52
N ASN A 211 -39.55 -32.49 24.16
CA ASN A 211 -40.88 -32.60 23.59
C ASN A 211 -41.67 -31.31 23.90
N CYS A 212 -42.81 -31.10 23.25
CA CYS A 212 -43.60 -29.88 23.46
C CYS A 212 -44.04 -29.66 24.92
N GLY A 213 -44.24 -30.74 25.69
CA GLY A 213 -44.56 -30.65 27.13
C GLY A 213 -43.41 -30.15 28.01
N ASP A 214 -42.17 -30.13 27.52
CA ASP A 214 -41.00 -29.65 28.27
C ASP A 214 -40.87 -28.12 28.28
N PHE A 215 -41.73 -27.42 27.52
CA PHE A 215 -41.69 -25.98 27.37
C PHE A 215 -42.90 -25.33 28.04
N SER A 216 -42.64 -24.30 28.85
CA SER A 216 -43.67 -23.51 29.53
C SER A 216 -44.40 -22.52 28.61
N SER A 217 -43.93 -22.31 27.37
CA SER A 217 -44.54 -21.42 26.39
C SER A 217 -44.08 -21.76 24.96
N TRP A 218 -44.89 -21.40 23.97
CA TRP A 218 -44.51 -21.53 22.56
C TRP A 218 -43.21 -20.79 22.24
N SER A 219 -43.03 -19.56 22.76
CA SER A 219 -41.80 -18.79 22.50
C SER A 219 -40.52 -19.50 22.98
N ALA A 220 -40.60 -20.28 24.07
CA ALA A 220 -39.46 -21.05 24.56
C ALA A 220 -39.18 -22.28 23.67
N ALA A 221 -40.24 -22.98 23.26
CA ALA A 221 -40.13 -24.09 22.30
C ALA A 221 -39.55 -23.61 20.95
N ASN A 222 -40.07 -22.50 20.44
CA ASN A 222 -39.63 -21.87 19.20
C ASN A 222 -38.17 -21.38 19.25
N ALA A 223 -37.74 -20.79 20.38
CA ALA A 223 -36.33 -20.43 20.58
C ALA A 223 -35.40 -21.64 20.60
N TRP A 224 -35.81 -22.73 21.26
CA TRP A 224 -35.06 -23.98 21.26
C TRP A 224 -34.98 -24.58 19.85
N PHE A 225 -36.12 -24.70 19.16
CA PHE A 225 -36.21 -25.21 17.79
C PHE A 225 -35.25 -24.46 16.86
N TRP A 226 -35.32 -23.13 16.79
CA TRP A 226 -34.45 -22.34 15.91
C TRP A 226 -32.97 -22.27 16.32
N THR A 227 -32.63 -22.70 17.54
CA THR A 227 -31.23 -22.86 17.97
C THR A 227 -30.58 -24.08 17.31
N TYR A 228 -31.34 -25.16 17.11
CA TYR A 228 -30.81 -26.44 16.62
C TYR A 228 -31.23 -26.77 15.19
N TYR A 229 -32.42 -26.32 14.75
CA TYR A 229 -32.98 -26.59 13.43
C TYR A 229 -32.04 -26.26 12.26
N PRO A 230 -31.35 -25.09 12.23
CA PRO A 230 -30.41 -24.79 11.15
C PRO A 230 -29.22 -25.75 11.02
N HIS A 231 -28.94 -26.55 12.06
CA HIS A 231 -27.80 -27.45 12.12
C HIS A 231 -28.18 -28.93 12.03
N TYR A 232 -29.32 -29.30 12.61
CA TYR A 232 -29.72 -30.69 12.81
C TYR A 232 -31.14 -31.01 12.30
N GLY A 233 -31.82 -30.04 11.68
CA GLY A 233 -33.24 -30.15 11.36
C GLY A 233 -34.11 -30.26 12.61
N ASP A 234 -35.32 -30.77 12.48
CA ASP A 234 -36.22 -31.00 13.61
C ASP A 234 -35.82 -32.23 14.43
N VAL A 235 -34.68 -32.12 15.11
CA VAL A 235 -34.02 -33.22 15.82
C VAL A 235 -34.84 -33.76 17.00
N ALA A 236 -35.77 -32.97 17.52
CA ALA A 236 -36.67 -33.30 18.63
C ALA A 236 -38.14 -33.45 18.19
N ARG A 237 -38.41 -33.49 16.88
CA ARG A 237 -39.76 -33.70 16.33
C ARG A 237 -40.81 -32.74 16.90
N LEU A 238 -40.43 -31.48 17.09
CA LEU A 238 -41.31 -30.45 17.62
C LEU A 238 -42.29 -29.91 16.57
N ASP A 239 -42.00 -30.08 15.28
CA ASP A 239 -42.76 -29.65 14.11
C ASP A 239 -43.21 -30.88 13.31
N GLY A 240 -44.43 -31.36 13.61
CA GLY A 240 -44.92 -32.64 13.08
C GLY A 240 -45.39 -32.58 11.63
N ASP A 241 -45.81 -31.41 11.15
CA ASP A 241 -46.35 -31.16 9.81
C ASP A 241 -45.38 -30.42 8.88
N ASN A 242 -44.19 -30.08 9.37
CA ASN A 242 -43.07 -29.49 8.63
C ASN A 242 -43.38 -28.10 8.05
N ASP A 243 -44.17 -27.32 8.75
CA ASP A 243 -44.55 -25.96 8.35
C ASP A 243 -43.63 -24.87 8.97
N LEU A 244 -42.64 -25.30 9.77
CA LEU A 244 -41.70 -24.49 10.54
C LEU A 244 -42.31 -23.77 11.75
N VAL A 245 -43.45 -24.26 12.25
CA VAL A 245 -44.10 -23.84 13.49
C VAL A 245 -43.99 -24.96 14.55
N PRO A 246 -42.97 -24.94 15.42
CA PRO A 246 -42.82 -25.98 16.43
C PRO A 246 -43.88 -25.86 17.52
N CYS A 247 -44.37 -27.00 18.02
CA CYS A 247 -45.23 -27.12 19.18
C CYS A 247 -46.50 -26.28 19.11
N GLU A 248 -47.29 -26.48 18.05
CA GLU A 248 -48.53 -25.74 17.78
C GLU A 248 -49.59 -25.85 18.88
N THR A 249 -49.49 -26.89 19.70
CA THR A 249 -50.38 -27.13 20.85
C THR A 249 -50.14 -26.18 22.02
N LEU A 250 -49.03 -25.42 22.03
CA LEU A 250 -48.70 -24.48 23.09
C LEU A 250 -49.42 -23.13 22.91
N ALA A 251 -49.83 -22.53 24.02
CA ALA A 251 -50.47 -21.21 24.00
C ALA A 251 -49.51 -20.12 23.47
N GLY A 252 -50.04 -19.22 22.64
CA GLY A 252 -49.31 -18.07 22.07
C GLY A 252 -48.64 -18.32 20.72
N VAL A 253 -49.01 -19.37 20.01
CA VAL A 253 -48.57 -19.65 18.63
C VAL A 253 -49.00 -18.55 17.64
N PRO A 254 -48.11 -18.09 16.73
CA PRO A 254 -48.48 -17.22 15.62
C PRO A 254 -49.02 -18.03 14.42
N ALA A 255 -49.75 -17.38 13.53
CA ALA A 255 -50.32 -18.02 12.32
C ALA A 255 -49.26 -18.40 11.25
N THR A 256 -47.99 -18.05 11.45
CA THR A 256 -46.90 -18.29 10.48
C THR A 256 -45.59 -18.53 11.21
N ALA A 257 -44.74 -19.40 10.66
CA ALA A 257 -43.37 -19.63 11.12
C ALA A 257 -42.64 -18.32 11.44
N GLN A 258 -42.19 -18.18 12.68
CA GLN A 258 -41.49 -16.98 13.13
C GLN A 258 -40.16 -17.37 13.76
N ARG A 259 -39.08 -17.13 13.01
CA ARG A 259 -37.73 -17.25 13.57
C ARG A 259 -37.49 -16.14 14.60
N PRO A 260 -37.14 -16.48 15.86
CA PRO A 260 -36.77 -15.48 16.85
C PRO A 260 -35.59 -14.64 16.37
N PRO A 261 -35.56 -13.33 16.64
CA PRO A 261 -34.36 -12.53 16.42
C PRO A 261 -33.19 -13.17 17.18
N ALA A 262 -32.07 -13.40 16.49
CA ALA A 262 -30.89 -13.92 17.17
C ALA A 262 -30.45 -12.94 18.27
N ALA A 263 -30.00 -13.47 19.41
CA ALA A 263 -29.47 -12.62 20.46
C ALA A 263 -28.19 -11.92 19.98
N LYS A 264 -28.05 -10.64 20.32
CA LYS A 264 -26.79 -9.92 20.10
C LYS A 264 -25.70 -10.58 20.94
N PRO A 265 -24.49 -10.80 20.41
CA PRO A 265 -23.29 -10.99 21.22
C PRO A 265 -23.28 -10.02 22.41
N ALA A 266 -23.03 -10.53 23.61
CA ALA A 266 -23.08 -9.75 24.84
C ALA A 266 -21.95 -8.70 24.90
N ALA A 267 -22.14 -7.65 25.69
CA ALA A 267 -21.07 -6.70 25.95
C ALA A 267 -19.86 -7.38 26.61
N ARG A 268 -18.66 -6.99 26.19
CA ARG A 268 -17.38 -7.54 26.66
C ARG A 268 -17.22 -9.04 26.41
N SER A 269 -17.79 -9.52 25.30
CA SER A 269 -17.66 -10.91 24.87
C SER A 269 -16.87 -11.01 23.57
N THR A 270 -16.39 -12.22 23.30
CA THR A 270 -15.69 -12.58 22.06
C THR A 270 -16.53 -13.56 21.26
N THR A 271 -16.73 -13.26 19.97
CA THR A 271 -17.34 -14.16 18.99
C THR A 271 -16.24 -14.75 18.12
N THR A 272 -16.00 -16.05 18.23
CA THR A 272 -15.04 -16.80 17.42
C THR A 272 -15.76 -17.48 16.25
N PHE A 273 -15.16 -17.43 15.07
CA PHE A 273 -15.70 -18.04 13.86
C PHE A 273 -14.56 -18.59 13.01
N GLN A 274 -14.87 -19.62 12.21
CA GLN A 274 -13.86 -20.19 11.32
C GLN A 274 -13.70 -19.37 10.05
N VAL A 275 -12.45 -19.16 9.64
CA VAL A 275 -12.09 -18.43 8.42
C VAL A 275 -11.54 -19.37 7.38
N SER A 276 -10.49 -20.12 7.71
CA SER A 276 -9.88 -21.05 6.75
C SER A 276 -10.85 -22.16 6.34
N GLY A 277 -10.82 -22.56 5.07
CA GLY A 277 -11.76 -23.51 4.49
C GLY A 277 -13.13 -22.93 4.16
N ARG A 278 -13.33 -21.61 4.30
CA ARG A 278 -14.59 -20.91 4.01
C ARG A 278 -14.35 -19.70 3.12
N GLY A 279 -15.36 -19.34 2.33
CA GLY A 279 -15.37 -18.16 1.46
C GLY A 279 -14.11 -17.95 0.63
N GLY A 280 -13.56 -19.02 0.06
CA GLY A 280 -12.35 -18.99 -0.77
C GLY A 280 -11.01 -18.89 -0.02
N VAL A 281 -11.00 -18.89 1.31
CA VAL A 281 -9.76 -18.86 2.12
C VAL A 281 -9.23 -20.29 2.34
N PRO A 282 -7.99 -20.64 1.94
CA PRO A 282 -7.41 -21.96 2.14
C PRO A 282 -6.99 -22.20 3.60
N ALA A 283 -6.81 -23.49 3.97
CA ALA A 283 -6.34 -23.92 5.29
C ALA A 283 -4.98 -23.32 5.67
N GLY A 284 -4.10 -23.11 4.69
CA GLY A 284 -2.74 -22.59 4.88
C GLY A 284 -2.62 -21.06 4.91
N ALA A 285 -3.72 -20.30 4.89
CA ALA A 285 -3.65 -18.85 4.91
C ALA A 285 -3.01 -18.33 6.21
N SER A 286 -2.10 -17.35 6.10
CA SER A 286 -1.37 -16.79 7.25
C SER A 286 -2.12 -15.63 7.93
N ALA A 287 -2.88 -14.87 7.15
CA ALA A 287 -3.71 -13.76 7.60
C ALA A 287 -4.94 -13.59 6.72
N VAL A 288 -5.98 -12.94 7.24
CA VAL A 288 -7.21 -12.63 6.50
C VAL A 288 -7.47 -11.13 6.51
N VAL A 289 -8.08 -10.65 5.43
CA VAL A 289 -8.62 -9.30 5.31
C VAL A 289 -10.15 -9.37 5.38
N LEU A 290 -10.71 -8.81 6.44
CA LEU A 290 -12.14 -8.81 6.73
C LEU A 290 -12.67 -7.39 6.71
N ASN A 291 -13.82 -7.20 6.08
CA ASN A 291 -14.66 -6.05 6.32
C ASN A 291 -15.69 -6.41 7.39
N VAL A 292 -15.56 -5.82 8.58
CA VAL A 292 -16.41 -6.12 9.73
C VAL A 292 -17.45 -5.02 9.90
N THR A 293 -18.72 -5.41 10.01
CA THR A 293 -19.84 -4.49 10.23
C THR A 293 -20.48 -4.75 11.58
N ALA A 294 -20.55 -3.71 12.42
CA ALA A 294 -21.40 -3.68 13.59
C ALA A 294 -22.78 -3.15 13.18
N THR A 295 -23.87 -3.75 13.67
CA THR A 295 -25.22 -3.23 13.44
C THR A 295 -26.14 -3.44 14.64
N GLN A 296 -27.18 -2.62 14.72
CA GLN A 296 -28.17 -2.64 15.80
C GLN A 296 -27.50 -2.57 17.18
N THR A 297 -26.48 -1.73 17.32
CA THR A 297 -25.70 -1.58 18.54
C THR A 297 -26.58 -1.24 19.74
N ALA A 298 -26.27 -1.76 20.93
CA ALA A 298 -26.99 -1.42 22.16
C ALA A 298 -26.51 -0.09 22.79
N GLY A 299 -25.48 0.54 22.24
CA GLY A 299 -24.90 1.78 22.72
C GLY A 299 -23.59 2.14 22.01
N GLY A 300 -22.93 3.20 22.47
CA GLY A 300 -21.56 3.52 22.08
C GLY A 300 -20.56 2.48 22.60
N GLY A 301 -19.46 2.30 21.89
CA GLY A 301 -18.50 1.22 22.17
C GLY A 301 -17.48 1.06 21.05
N TRP A 302 -16.92 -0.13 20.93
CA TRP A 302 -15.93 -0.45 19.91
C TRP A 302 -15.80 -1.97 19.70
N LEU A 303 -15.24 -2.34 18.55
CA LEU A 303 -14.91 -3.72 18.17
C LEU A 303 -13.41 -3.90 17.98
N GLN A 304 -12.93 -5.11 18.25
CA GLN A 304 -11.58 -5.57 17.98
C GLN A 304 -11.63 -6.90 17.22
N VAL A 305 -10.90 -6.97 16.11
CA VAL A 305 -10.66 -8.20 15.37
C VAL A 305 -9.28 -8.72 15.78
N MET A 306 -9.19 -10.00 16.13
CA MET A 306 -7.98 -10.60 16.71
C MET A 306 -7.83 -12.08 16.32
N PRO A 307 -6.60 -12.62 16.32
CA PRO A 307 -6.38 -14.06 16.17
C PRO A 307 -7.07 -14.84 17.31
N ALA A 308 -7.64 -16.01 16.99
CA ALA A 308 -8.40 -16.85 17.93
C ALA A 308 -7.54 -17.82 18.75
N ASP A 309 -6.29 -17.45 19.08
CA ASP A 309 -5.32 -18.27 19.84
C ASP A 309 -4.82 -17.59 21.11
N GLY A 310 -5.38 -16.44 21.47
CA GLY A 310 -5.05 -15.72 22.70
C GLY A 310 -3.74 -14.95 22.65
N ARG A 311 -2.99 -14.95 21.53
CA ARG A 311 -1.74 -14.17 21.41
C ARG A 311 -1.98 -12.65 21.44
N ALA A 312 -3.20 -12.21 21.14
CA ALA A 312 -3.65 -10.82 21.26
C ALA A 312 -4.70 -10.71 22.37
N SER A 313 -4.50 -9.78 23.30
CA SER A 313 -5.45 -9.57 24.41
C SER A 313 -6.72 -8.85 23.93
N ALA A 314 -7.88 -9.42 24.26
CA ALA A 314 -9.15 -8.73 24.13
C ALA A 314 -9.15 -7.47 25.00
N GLY A 315 -9.54 -6.31 24.46
CA GLY A 315 -9.40 -5.04 25.20
C GLY A 315 -8.35 -4.09 24.63
N ALA A 316 -7.36 -4.60 23.90
CA ALA A 316 -6.09 -3.89 23.73
C ALA A 316 -6.16 -2.72 22.73
N TYR A 317 -6.96 -2.85 21.67
CA TYR A 317 -7.08 -1.87 20.58
C TYR A 317 -8.49 -1.92 19.98
N SER A 318 -8.83 -0.98 19.09
CA SER A 318 -10.15 -0.94 18.44
C SER A 318 -10.02 -0.79 16.93
N ASN A 319 -10.57 -1.73 16.16
CA ASN A 319 -10.65 -1.62 14.69
C ASN A 319 -11.84 -0.79 14.22
N LEU A 320 -12.91 -0.73 15.02
CA LEU A 320 -14.13 0.01 14.72
C LEU A 320 -14.68 0.65 15.99
N ASN A 321 -15.08 1.92 15.92
CA ASN A 321 -15.69 2.64 17.05
C ASN A 321 -17.15 2.98 16.76
N LEU A 322 -17.96 2.94 17.82
CA LEU A 322 -19.40 3.11 17.81
C LEU A 322 -19.77 4.25 18.76
N MET A 323 -20.66 5.13 18.32
CA MET A 323 -21.01 6.37 18.99
C MET A 323 -22.38 6.32 19.66
N ARG A 324 -23.30 5.43 19.23
CA ARG A 324 -24.69 5.42 19.76
C ARG A 324 -25.41 4.10 19.57
N VAL A 325 -26.62 4.03 20.15
CA VAL A 325 -27.60 2.94 19.97
C VAL A 325 -28.09 2.87 18.52
N GLY A 326 -28.29 1.67 18.00
CA GLY A 326 -28.87 1.40 16.68
C GLY A 326 -27.94 1.72 15.51
N GLN A 327 -26.68 2.04 15.77
CA GLN A 327 -25.71 2.40 14.73
C GLN A 327 -25.38 1.19 13.85
N THR A 328 -25.12 1.46 12.57
CA THR A 328 -24.45 0.53 11.66
C THR A 328 -23.17 1.19 11.17
N ALA A 329 -22.03 0.53 11.38
CA ALA A 329 -20.73 1.02 10.95
C ALA A 329 -19.86 -0.16 10.50
N ALA A 330 -18.99 0.08 9.53
CA ALA A 330 -18.09 -0.91 8.95
C ALA A 330 -16.64 -0.42 9.00
N GLY A 331 -15.71 -1.36 9.16
CA GLY A 331 -14.28 -1.11 9.18
C GLY A 331 -13.49 -2.29 8.62
N LEU A 332 -12.38 -2.00 7.95
CA LEU A 332 -11.46 -3.04 7.46
C LEU A 332 -10.54 -3.51 8.59
N ALA A 333 -10.29 -4.82 8.64
CA ALA A 333 -9.33 -5.43 9.54
C ALA A 333 -8.48 -6.47 8.81
N THR A 334 -7.16 -6.34 8.92
CA THR A 334 -6.18 -7.36 8.51
C THR A 334 -5.68 -8.01 9.78
N VAL A 335 -5.86 -9.32 9.91
CA VAL A 335 -5.54 -10.04 11.14
C VAL A 335 -4.82 -11.34 10.82
N PRO A 336 -3.73 -11.70 11.55
CA PRO A 336 -3.17 -13.03 11.45
C PRO A 336 -4.21 -14.08 11.86
N LEU A 337 -4.18 -15.25 11.20
CA LEU A 337 -5.05 -16.36 11.56
C LEU A 337 -4.39 -17.21 12.65
N ALA A 338 -5.21 -17.75 13.56
CA ALA A 338 -4.76 -18.78 14.48
C ALA A 338 -4.30 -20.04 13.71
N ALA A 339 -3.54 -20.92 14.37
CA ALA A 339 -3.03 -22.14 13.72
C ALA A 339 -4.15 -23.06 13.18
N ASN A 340 -5.36 -23.00 13.77
CA ASN A 340 -6.55 -23.69 13.30
C ASN A 340 -7.36 -22.90 12.25
N GLY A 341 -6.84 -21.76 11.78
CA GLY A 341 -7.46 -20.90 10.79
C GLY A 341 -8.62 -20.03 11.30
N ALA A 342 -8.81 -19.90 12.62
CA ALA A 342 -9.90 -19.12 13.20
C ALA A 342 -9.53 -17.67 13.50
N ALA A 343 -10.55 -16.80 13.54
CA ALA A 343 -10.46 -15.43 14.00
C ALA A 343 -11.58 -15.13 15.03
N SER A 344 -11.37 -14.06 15.79
CA SER A 344 -12.28 -13.64 16.86
C SER A 344 -12.60 -12.16 16.74
N ILE A 345 -13.85 -11.79 17.04
CA ILE A 345 -14.28 -10.40 17.21
C ILE A 345 -14.68 -10.19 18.67
N TYR A 346 -13.95 -9.32 19.37
CA TYR A 346 -14.35 -8.80 20.67
C TYR A 346 -15.27 -7.59 20.48
N THR A 347 -16.34 -7.52 21.26
CA THR A 347 -17.23 -6.36 21.30
C THR A 347 -17.32 -5.76 22.69
N SER A 348 -17.18 -4.43 22.82
CA SER A 348 -17.32 -3.74 24.09
C SER A 348 -18.77 -3.52 24.53
N VAL A 349 -19.72 -3.64 23.60
CA VAL A 349 -21.15 -3.37 23.78
C VAL A 349 -21.96 -4.45 23.07
N ALA A 350 -23.17 -4.74 23.54
CA ALA A 350 -23.99 -5.74 22.85
C ALA A 350 -24.33 -5.27 21.42
N THR A 351 -23.98 -6.05 20.41
CA THR A 351 -24.14 -5.66 19.00
C THR A 351 -24.14 -6.88 18.09
N HIS A 352 -24.88 -6.81 16.99
CA HIS A 352 -24.68 -7.78 15.92
C HIS A 352 -23.39 -7.47 15.16
N LEU A 353 -22.74 -8.54 14.75
CA LEU A 353 -21.50 -8.61 14.01
C LEU A 353 -21.75 -9.32 12.69
N LEU A 354 -21.26 -8.72 11.62
CA LEU A 354 -21.09 -9.34 10.31
C LEU A 354 -19.62 -9.25 9.92
N ALA A 355 -19.10 -10.26 9.24
CA ALA A 355 -17.76 -10.23 8.67
C ALA A 355 -17.81 -10.76 7.24
N ASP A 356 -17.45 -9.91 6.29
CA ASP A 356 -17.28 -10.28 4.88
C ASP A 356 -15.78 -10.37 4.56
N VAL A 357 -15.33 -11.47 3.95
CA VAL A 357 -13.92 -11.64 3.55
C VAL A 357 -13.64 -10.93 2.24
N ALA A 358 -12.58 -10.12 2.20
CA ALA A 358 -12.12 -9.42 1.01
C ALA A 358 -10.90 -10.10 0.36
N GLY A 359 -10.20 -10.94 1.11
CA GLY A 359 -9.04 -11.69 0.65
C GLY A 359 -8.24 -12.27 1.82
N TYR A 360 -7.14 -12.95 1.50
CA TYR A 360 -6.23 -13.53 2.48
C TYR A 360 -4.78 -13.35 2.05
N TYR A 361 -3.86 -13.50 3.00
CA TYR A 361 -2.44 -13.63 2.71
C TYR A 361 -2.04 -15.10 2.73
N THR A 362 -1.30 -15.53 1.72
CA THR A 362 -0.81 -16.91 1.58
C THR A 362 0.11 -17.29 2.74
N GLY A 363 0.16 -18.58 3.06
CA GLY A 363 1.15 -19.14 3.99
C GLY A 363 2.26 -19.88 3.26
N ALA A 364 3.20 -20.43 4.02
CA ALA A 364 4.42 -21.05 3.51
C ALA A 364 4.18 -22.37 2.74
N SER A 365 2.98 -22.94 2.82
CA SER A 365 2.60 -24.15 2.07
C SER A 365 2.16 -23.89 0.64
N GLU A 366 1.99 -22.63 0.24
CA GLU A 366 1.59 -22.26 -1.12
C GLU A 366 2.78 -22.29 -2.09
N GLU A 367 2.50 -22.47 -3.38
CA GLU A 367 3.55 -22.38 -4.40
C GLU A 367 4.12 -20.97 -4.50
N ALA A 368 5.42 -20.86 -4.77
CA ALA A 368 6.07 -19.56 -4.90
C ALA A 368 5.64 -18.85 -6.19
N SER A 369 5.20 -17.60 -6.10
CA SER A 369 4.86 -16.80 -7.28
C SER A 369 5.01 -15.30 -7.05
N GLY A 370 5.20 -14.55 -8.13
CA GLY A 370 5.26 -13.09 -8.10
C GLY A 370 3.89 -12.42 -7.97
N ARG A 371 2.78 -13.15 -8.07
CA ARG A 371 1.41 -12.64 -7.98
C ARG A 371 1.00 -12.34 -6.54
N GLY A 372 0.32 -11.22 -6.32
CA GLY A 372 -0.21 -10.83 -5.01
C GLY A 372 0.82 -10.14 -4.12
N LEU A 373 2.00 -9.78 -4.64
CA LEU A 373 2.95 -8.93 -3.94
C LEU A 373 2.45 -7.48 -3.94
N PHE A 374 2.58 -6.81 -2.81
CA PHE A 374 2.17 -5.42 -2.66
C PHE A 374 3.25 -4.48 -3.17
N VAL A 375 2.85 -3.52 -4.00
CA VAL A 375 3.71 -2.43 -4.47
C VAL A 375 3.20 -1.14 -3.83
N PRO A 376 3.92 -0.60 -2.83
CA PRO A 376 3.55 0.66 -2.22
C PRO A 376 3.81 1.83 -3.18
N ILE A 377 2.90 2.80 -3.14
CA ILE A 377 3.01 4.05 -3.89
C ILE A 377 2.68 5.21 -2.96
N SER A 378 3.19 6.40 -3.29
CA SER A 378 2.71 7.63 -2.68
C SER A 378 1.19 7.75 -2.83
N PRO A 379 0.43 7.98 -1.73
CA PRO A 379 -1.02 8.03 -1.76
C PRO A 379 -1.55 8.99 -2.85
N THR A 380 -2.32 8.45 -3.80
CA THR A 380 -2.75 9.19 -4.99
C THR A 380 -4.27 9.13 -5.17
N ARG A 381 -4.90 10.27 -5.45
CA ARG A 381 -6.33 10.32 -5.77
C ARG A 381 -6.60 9.78 -7.17
N ILE A 382 -7.29 8.64 -7.26
CA ILE A 382 -7.68 8.03 -8.55
C ILE A 382 -9.11 8.35 -8.96
N LYS A 383 -9.92 8.82 -8.00
CA LYS A 383 -11.31 9.24 -8.21
C LYS A 383 -11.68 10.39 -7.29
N ASP A 384 -12.35 11.40 -7.85
CA ASP A 384 -13.06 12.44 -7.12
C ASP A 384 -14.35 12.75 -7.88
N THR A 385 -15.52 12.50 -7.31
CA THR A 385 -16.79 12.81 -7.99
C THR A 385 -17.33 14.21 -7.67
N ARG A 386 -16.65 15.01 -6.84
CA ARG A 386 -17.14 16.34 -6.44
C ARG A 386 -17.08 17.37 -7.56
N SER A 387 -16.23 17.14 -8.56
CA SER A 387 -16.13 18.01 -9.74
C SER A 387 -17.30 17.86 -10.72
N GLY A 388 -18.13 16.82 -10.54
CA GLY A 388 -19.30 16.55 -11.39
C GLY A 388 -20.60 16.47 -10.60
N MET A 389 -21.65 15.98 -11.27
CA MET A 389 -22.92 15.71 -10.60
C MET A 389 -22.75 14.66 -9.50
N LYS A 390 -23.42 14.88 -8.37
CA LYS A 390 -23.46 13.91 -7.28
C LYS A 390 -24.03 12.59 -7.80
N PRO A 391 -23.28 11.48 -7.71
CA PRO A 391 -23.78 10.17 -8.08
C PRO A 391 -25.11 9.85 -7.39
N ALA A 392 -26.06 9.28 -8.14
CA ALA A 392 -27.42 9.02 -7.67
C ALA A 392 -27.51 7.79 -6.74
N SER A 393 -28.60 7.72 -5.98
CA SER A 393 -28.93 6.53 -5.18
C SER A 393 -29.11 5.31 -6.09
N GLY A 394 -28.59 4.16 -5.69
CA GLY A 394 -28.62 2.92 -6.47
C GLY A 394 -27.62 2.86 -7.62
N SER A 395 -26.87 3.93 -7.88
CA SER A 395 -25.87 3.96 -8.95
C SER A 395 -24.53 3.34 -8.52
N THR A 396 -23.66 3.09 -9.50
CA THR A 396 -22.30 2.58 -9.30
C THR A 396 -21.28 3.57 -9.84
N VAL A 397 -20.21 3.80 -9.08
CA VAL A 397 -19.06 4.61 -9.48
C VAL A 397 -17.89 3.69 -9.78
N SER A 398 -17.32 3.78 -10.98
CA SER A 398 -16.13 3.02 -11.35
C SER A 398 -14.84 3.65 -10.80
N LEU A 399 -13.99 2.79 -10.23
CA LEU A 399 -12.61 3.03 -9.82
C LEU A 399 -11.67 2.32 -10.81
N VAL A 400 -11.01 3.12 -11.65
CA VAL A 400 -10.00 2.63 -12.60
C VAL A 400 -8.63 3.13 -12.13
N PRO A 401 -7.81 2.27 -11.50
CA PRO A 401 -6.51 2.66 -10.96
C PRO A 401 -5.40 2.64 -12.03
N GLY A 402 -5.50 1.82 -13.08
CA GLY A 402 -4.44 1.67 -14.07
C GLY A 402 -4.03 2.99 -14.74
N GLY A 403 -2.72 3.23 -14.83
CA GLY A 403 -2.13 4.45 -15.38
C GLY A 403 -2.16 5.65 -14.42
N LYS A 404 -2.50 5.47 -13.15
CA LYS A 404 -2.57 6.55 -12.15
C LYS A 404 -1.71 6.25 -10.94
N GLY A 405 -0.97 7.26 -10.46
CA GLY A 405 -0.25 7.17 -9.17
C GLY A 405 0.76 6.04 -9.07
N GLY A 406 1.33 5.58 -10.20
CA GLY A 406 2.26 4.44 -10.22
C GLY A 406 1.60 3.06 -10.29
N VAL A 407 0.27 2.98 -10.44
CA VAL A 407 -0.41 1.71 -10.76
C VAL A 407 -0.29 1.45 -12.27
N PRO A 408 0.20 0.27 -12.70
CA PRO A 408 0.34 -0.05 -14.12
C PRO A 408 -1.04 -0.22 -14.80
N THR A 409 -1.09 0.00 -16.11
CA THR A 409 -2.33 -0.17 -16.92
C THR A 409 -2.78 -1.63 -17.01
N SER A 410 -1.88 -2.59 -16.75
CA SER A 410 -2.14 -4.02 -16.67
C SER A 410 -1.27 -4.67 -15.57
N GLY A 411 -1.60 -5.90 -15.18
CA GLY A 411 -0.80 -6.65 -14.19
C GLY A 411 -1.07 -6.29 -12.72
N ALA A 412 -1.99 -5.36 -12.42
CA ALA A 412 -2.55 -5.21 -11.07
C ALA A 412 -3.76 -6.13 -10.89
N THR A 413 -3.81 -6.90 -9.80
CA THR A 413 -4.92 -7.82 -9.47
C THR A 413 -5.81 -7.30 -8.36
N ALA A 414 -5.29 -6.40 -7.52
CA ALA A 414 -6.01 -5.75 -6.43
C ALA A 414 -5.38 -4.40 -6.11
N ILE A 415 -6.11 -3.58 -5.35
CA ILE A 415 -5.62 -2.29 -4.84
C ILE A 415 -5.91 -2.14 -3.35
N ALA A 416 -5.02 -1.45 -2.65
CA ALA A 416 -5.26 -0.90 -1.32
C ALA A 416 -5.56 0.59 -1.44
N LEU A 417 -6.75 1.00 -1.01
CA LEU A 417 -7.19 2.39 -1.07
C LEU A 417 -7.88 2.83 0.22
N ASN A 418 -7.99 4.13 0.39
CA ASN A 418 -8.90 4.75 1.33
C ASN A 418 -10.10 5.32 0.56
N LEU A 419 -11.30 4.84 0.89
CA LEU A 419 -12.55 5.27 0.27
C LEU A 419 -13.21 6.32 1.16
N THR A 420 -13.54 7.48 0.62
CA THR A 420 -14.23 8.55 1.35
C THR A 420 -15.60 8.83 0.72
N ALA A 421 -16.65 8.76 1.54
CA ALA A 421 -17.95 9.34 1.21
C ALA A 421 -18.02 10.77 1.73
N THR A 422 -18.60 11.68 0.94
CA THR A 422 -18.88 13.05 1.39
C THR A 422 -20.18 13.58 0.82
N GLN A 423 -20.80 14.49 1.55
CA GLN A 423 -22.09 15.10 1.20
C GLN A 423 -23.17 14.07 0.89
N ALA A 424 -23.21 12.97 1.64
CA ALA A 424 -24.26 11.97 1.54
C ALA A 424 -25.65 12.60 1.76
N THR A 425 -26.68 12.12 1.08
CA THR A 425 -28.06 12.66 1.26
C THR A 425 -28.78 12.09 2.48
N GLY A 426 -28.23 11.08 3.16
CA GLY A 426 -28.84 10.48 4.33
C GLY A 426 -28.13 9.21 4.81
N VAL A 427 -28.83 8.43 5.64
CA VAL A 427 -28.37 7.13 6.12
C VAL A 427 -28.27 6.14 4.95
N GLY A 428 -27.12 5.49 4.82
CA GLY A 428 -26.82 4.59 3.72
C GLY A 428 -25.49 3.86 3.87
N PHE A 429 -25.04 3.24 2.78
CA PHE A 429 -23.76 2.56 2.71
C PHE A 429 -23.17 2.60 1.31
N LEU A 430 -21.85 2.41 1.26
CA LEU A 430 -21.07 2.16 0.07
C LEU A 430 -20.56 0.72 0.11
N GLN A 431 -20.57 0.07 -1.04
CA GLN A 431 -19.99 -1.26 -1.25
C GLN A 431 -18.96 -1.18 -2.35
N VAL A 432 -17.78 -1.73 -2.12
CA VAL A 432 -16.72 -1.89 -3.13
C VAL A 432 -16.63 -3.36 -3.53
N TYR A 433 -16.63 -3.63 -4.82
CA TYR A 433 -16.54 -4.99 -5.36
C TYR A 433 -15.86 -5.00 -6.74
N PRO A 434 -15.37 -6.15 -7.21
CA PRO A 434 -14.70 -6.25 -8.51
C PRO A 434 -15.72 -6.05 -9.63
N THR A 435 -15.40 -5.15 -10.58
CA THR A 435 -16.32 -4.83 -11.67
C THR A 435 -16.63 -6.08 -12.50
N GLY A 436 -17.92 -6.39 -12.65
CA GLY A 436 -18.39 -7.56 -13.40
C GLY A 436 -18.50 -8.86 -12.59
N GLU A 437 -18.04 -8.89 -11.33
CA GLU A 437 -18.05 -10.11 -10.51
C GLU A 437 -18.87 -9.98 -9.20
N GLY A 438 -19.16 -8.75 -8.74
CA GLY A 438 -19.89 -8.52 -7.48
C GLY A 438 -21.39 -8.28 -7.64
N VAL A 439 -22.14 -8.55 -6.56
CA VAL A 439 -23.58 -8.27 -6.45
C VAL A 439 -23.80 -6.94 -5.72
N PRO A 440 -24.35 -5.90 -6.38
CA PRO A 440 -24.60 -4.62 -5.73
C PRO A 440 -25.57 -4.75 -4.54
N GLY A 441 -25.21 -4.12 -3.42
CA GLY A 441 -25.98 -4.12 -2.17
C GLY A 441 -25.76 -5.32 -1.26
N SER A 442 -24.88 -6.27 -1.61
CA SER A 442 -24.70 -7.50 -0.83
C SER A 442 -23.86 -7.34 0.44
N SER A 443 -22.96 -6.35 0.48
CA SER A 443 -22.09 -6.02 1.62
C SER A 443 -21.93 -4.50 1.80
N SER A 444 -21.27 -4.06 2.87
CA SER A 444 -21.04 -2.62 3.13
C SER A 444 -19.61 -2.36 3.60
N ASN A 445 -18.83 -1.62 2.83
CA ASN A 445 -17.48 -1.21 3.22
C ASN A 445 -17.48 0.09 4.03
N LEU A 446 -18.52 0.92 3.92
CA LEU A 446 -18.57 2.22 4.58
C LEU A 446 -20.03 2.60 4.78
N ASN A 447 -20.38 3.11 5.96
CA ASN A 447 -21.75 3.51 6.28
C ASN A 447 -21.84 5.02 6.49
N THR A 448 -22.85 5.63 5.87
CA THR A 448 -23.23 7.02 6.14
C THR A 448 -24.42 7.03 7.10
N GLU A 449 -24.43 7.98 8.00
CA GLU A 449 -25.30 8.00 9.17
C GLU A 449 -26.22 9.20 9.22
N ARG A 450 -25.99 10.17 8.34
CA ARG A 450 -26.79 11.39 8.22
C ARG A 450 -26.46 12.12 6.92
N ALA A 451 -27.33 13.08 6.57
CA ALA A 451 -27.06 13.98 5.47
C ALA A 451 -25.82 14.85 5.76
N GLY A 452 -25.01 15.11 4.73
CA GLY A 452 -23.82 15.97 4.80
C GLY A 452 -22.56 15.32 5.38
N GLN A 453 -22.64 14.10 5.91
CA GLN A 453 -21.51 13.43 6.55
C GLN A 453 -20.33 13.24 5.58
N THR A 454 -19.11 13.37 6.12
CA THR A 454 -17.87 12.93 5.49
C THR A 454 -17.24 11.85 6.35
N ILE A 455 -17.01 10.67 5.77
CA ILE A 455 -16.47 9.51 6.47
C ILE A 455 -15.62 8.67 5.51
N ALA A 456 -14.54 8.07 6.02
CA ALA A 456 -13.62 7.24 5.26
C ALA A 456 -13.42 5.87 5.91
N ASN A 457 -13.11 4.88 5.08
CA ASN A 457 -12.67 3.56 5.51
C ASN A 457 -11.61 3.03 4.52
N ALA A 458 -10.65 2.28 5.02
CA ALA A 458 -9.73 1.53 4.18
C ALA A 458 -10.45 0.39 3.44
N VAL A 459 -9.98 0.10 2.23
CA VAL A 459 -10.51 -0.96 1.38
C VAL A 459 -9.33 -1.65 0.69
N LEU A 460 -9.23 -2.96 0.84
CA LEU A 460 -8.46 -3.82 -0.06
C LEU A 460 -9.47 -4.53 -0.96
N THR A 461 -9.38 -4.32 -2.27
CA THR A 461 -10.35 -4.88 -3.22
C THR A 461 -9.65 -5.51 -4.41
N LYS A 462 -10.17 -6.68 -4.84
CA LYS A 462 -9.87 -7.29 -6.13
C LYS A 462 -10.31 -6.36 -7.27
N LEU A 463 -9.54 -6.34 -8.35
CA LEU A 463 -9.90 -5.71 -9.62
C LEU A 463 -10.55 -6.74 -10.54
N GLY A 464 -11.67 -6.37 -11.15
CA GLY A 464 -12.41 -7.21 -12.11
C GLY A 464 -12.19 -6.75 -13.55
N ASN A 465 -13.23 -6.80 -14.37
CA ASN A 465 -13.20 -6.45 -15.79
C ASN A 465 -12.57 -5.06 -16.03
N GLY A 466 -11.63 -5.01 -16.97
CA GLY A 466 -10.90 -3.77 -17.31
C GLY A 466 -9.93 -3.29 -16.23
N GLY A 467 -9.56 -4.14 -15.27
CA GLY A 467 -8.69 -3.76 -14.16
C GLY A 467 -9.35 -2.78 -13.19
N ALA A 468 -10.66 -2.84 -13.03
CA ALA A 468 -11.45 -1.85 -12.28
C ALA A 468 -12.17 -2.46 -11.07
N ALA A 469 -12.47 -1.61 -10.08
CA ALA A 469 -13.43 -1.89 -9.01
C ALA A 469 -14.65 -0.99 -9.15
N SER A 470 -15.78 -1.43 -8.62
CA SER A 470 -17.06 -0.74 -8.64
C SER A 470 -17.46 -0.33 -7.23
N VAL A 471 -17.99 0.88 -7.07
CA VAL A 471 -18.53 1.39 -5.80
C VAL A 471 -20.03 1.58 -5.93
N TYR A 472 -20.82 0.69 -5.35
CA TYR A 472 -22.27 0.84 -5.27
C TYR A 472 -22.65 1.84 -4.17
N LEU A 473 -23.67 2.65 -4.44
CA LEU A 473 -24.15 3.71 -3.56
C LEU A 473 -25.60 3.45 -3.15
N SER A 474 -25.84 3.14 -1.87
CA SER A 474 -27.22 2.98 -1.39
C SER A 474 -27.96 4.32 -1.26
N ARG A 475 -27.21 5.45 -1.28
CA ARG A 475 -27.70 6.83 -1.24
C ARG A 475 -26.84 7.74 -2.10
N ALA A 476 -27.43 8.80 -2.63
CA ALA A 476 -26.71 9.79 -3.43
C ALA A 476 -25.59 10.45 -2.63
N THR A 477 -24.34 10.30 -3.07
CA THR A 477 -23.14 10.60 -2.29
C THR A 477 -21.95 10.85 -3.21
N HIS A 478 -21.08 11.81 -2.87
CA HIS A 478 -19.79 11.95 -3.56
C HIS A 478 -18.78 10.95 -3.01
N VAL A 479 -17.93 10.45 -3.90
CA VAL A 479 -16.93 9.41 -3.61
C VAL A 479 -15.56 9.92 -3.99
N LEU A 480 -14.60 9.77 -3.08
CA LEU A 480 -13.19 9.94 -3.35
C LEU A 480 -12.49 8.59 -3.10
N GLY A 481 -11.53 8.26 -3.95
CA GLY A 481 -10.70 7.07 -3.81
C GLY A 481 -9.23 7.45 -3.88
N ASP A 482 -8.52 7.28 -2.77
CA ASP A 482 -7.09 7.54 -2.66
C ASP A 482 -6.35 6.20 -2.55
N VAL A 483 -5.58 5.82 -3.57
CA VAL A 483 -4.84 4.54 -3.62
C VAL A 483 -3.50 4.68 -2.93
N ALA A 484 -3.12 3.71 -2.09
CA ALA A 484 -1.84 3.66 -1.36
C ALA A 484 -0.91 2.54 -1.83
N GLY A 485 -1.40 1.66 -2.70
CA GLY A 485 -0.62 0.62 -3.37
C GLY A 485 -1.49 -0.35 -4.13
N TRP A 486 -0.84 -1.24 -4.87
CA TRP A 486 -1.49 -2.23 -5.72
C TRP A 486 -0.82 -3.60 -5.55
N PHE A 487 -1.51 -4.66 -5.96
CA PHE A 487 -1.01 -6.03 -5.86
C PHE A 487 -0.74 -6.61 -7.24
N THR A 488 0.41 -7.26 -7.40
CA THR A 488 0.88 -7.81 -8.67
C THR A 488 0.02 -8.97 -9.20
N GLY A 489 0.07 -9.19 -10.51
CA GLY A 489 -0.44 -10.37 -11.20
C GLY A 489 0.65 -11.40 -11.45
N ASP A 490 0.32 -12.44 -12.24
CA ASP A 490 1.26 -13.54 -12.56
C ASP A 490 2.47 -13.06 -13.36
N VAL A 491 2.29 -11.99 -14.14
CA VAL A 491 3.36 -11.26 -14.79
C VAL A 491 3.69 -10.08 -13.88
N LEU A 492 4.82 -10.14 -13.17
CA LEU A 492 5.46 -8.90 -12.70
C LEU A 492 5.57 -8.00 -13.94
N PRO A 493 5.21 -6.71 -13.90
CA PRO A 493 5.39 -5.86 -15.08
C PRO A 493 6.88 -5.84 -15.42
N THR A 494 7.27 -6.70 -16.36
CA THR A 494 8.63 -6.79 -16.87
C THR A 494 8.65 -5.90 -18.09
N HIS A 495 9.34 -4.78 -17.95
CA HIS A 495 9.70 -3.99 -19.12
C HIS A 495 10.41 -4.91 -20.13
N PRO A 496 10.15 -4.83 -21.46
CA PRO A 496 10.75 -5.73 -22.45
C PRO A 496 12.27 -5.85 -22.33
N ALA A 497 12.93 -4.76 -21.91
CA ALA A 497 14.36 -4.74 -21.62
C ALA A 497 14.81 -5.67 -20.48
N LEU A 498 13.94 -6.28 -19.70
CA LEU A 498 14.29 -7.31 -18.70
C LEU A 498 14.00 -8.74 -19.15
N SER A 499 13.38 -8.89 -20.33
CA SER A 499 13.13 -10.21 -20.91
C SER A 499 14.44 -10.94 -21.20
N GLY A 500 14.47 -12.23 -20.89
CA GLY A 500 15.62 -13.11 -21.12
C GLY A 500 16.79 -12.96 -20.14
N LEU A 501 16.69 -12.10 -19.12
CA LEU A 501 17.68 -12.06 -18.04
C LEU A 501 17.49 -13.26 -17.11
N VAL A 502 18.62 -13.89 -16.73
CA VAL A 502 18.64 -15.00 -15.78
C VAL A 502 18.93 -14.46 -14.39
N ILE A 503 18.04 -14.72 -13.44
CA ILE A 503 18.22 -14.31 -12.04
C ILE A 503 19.01 -15.38 -11.29
N ALA A 504 20.14 -14.99 -10.68
CA ALA A 504 20.93 -15.87 -9.83
C ALA A 504 21.74 -15.06 -8.79
N PRO A 505 22.10 -15.65 -7.63
CA PRO A 505 23.03 -15.03 -6.69
C PRO A 505 24.39 -14.72 -7.34
N GLN A 506 25.08 -13.70 -6.84
CA GLN A 506 26.48 -13.45 -7.20
C GLN A 506 27.39 -14.57 -6.70
N ASN A 507 28.39 -14.92 -7.50
CA ASN A 507 29.46 -15.82 -7.10
C ASN A 507 30.63 -15.01 -6.50
N THR A 508 30.80 -15.11 -5.18
CA THR A 508 31.90 -14.49 -4.43
C THR A 508 32.96 -15.50 -3.98
N THR A 509 32.83 -16.78 -4.34
CA THR A 509 33.79 -17.82 -3.92
C THR A 509 35.08 -17.79 -4.74
N VAL A 510 35.05 -17.21 -5.94
CA VAL A 510 36.21 -16.98 -6.80
C VAL A 510 36.62 -15.51 -6.67
N SER A 511 37.81 -15.26 -6.15
CA SER A 511 38.38 -13.91 -6.03
C SER A 511 38.43 -13.20 -7.38
N TYR A 512 38.15 -11.90 -7.36
CA TYR A 512 38.24 -11.04 -8.53
C TYR A 512 39.68 -10.53 -8.69
N GLU A 513 40.32 -10.91 -9.79
CA GLU A 513 41.66 -10.46 -10.16
C GLU A 513 41.56 -9.48 -11.34
N ARG A 514 41.76 -8.18 -11.07
CA ARG A 514 41.60 -7.11 -12.07
C ARG A 514 42.47 -7.33 -13.31
N ASP A 515 43.72 -7.74 -13.12
CA ASP A 515 44.70 -7.92 -14.20
C ASP A 515 44.34 -9.08 -15.15
N SER A 516 43.37 -9.94 -14.79
CA SER A 516 42.85 -10.97 -15.69
C SER A 516 41.85 -10.44 -16.74
N TRP A 517 41.53 -9.14 -16.69
CA TRP A 517 40.61 -8.45 -17.60
C TRP A 517 41.38 -7.44 -18.45
N ASN A 518 42.18 -7.96 -19.39
CA ASN A 518 43.03 -7.13 -20.27
C ASN A 518 42.19 -6.07 -20.98
N HIS A 519 42.54 -4.80 -20.79
CA HIS A 519 41.79 -3.65 -21.31
C HIS A 519 42.71 -2.52 -21.75
N TRP A 520 42.15 -1.64 -22.57
CA TRP A 520 42.88 -0.63 -23.33
C TRP A 520 43.84 -1.27 -24.34
N ILE A 521 43.33 -2.25 -25.08
CA ILE A 521 44.05 -2.78 -26.24
C ILE A 521 43.95 -1.82 -27.42
N ASP A 522 44.98 -1.84 -28.26
CA ASP A 522 44.99 -1.28 -29.60
C ASP A 522 44.74 -2.45 -30.56
N ALA A 523 43.49 -2.59 -31.02
CA ALA A 523 43.02 -3.80 -31.70
C ALA A 523 43.32 -3.80 -33.21
N ASP A 524 43.37 -2.62 -33.83
CA ASP A 524 43.64 -2.41 -35.25
C ASP A 524 45.06 -1.88 -35.52
N ALA A 525 45.88 -1.74 -34.47
CA ALA A 525 47.28 -1.35 -34.52
C ALA A 525 47.50 0.04 -35.12
N ASP A 526 46.58 0.96 -34.86
CA ASP A 526 46.60 2.33 -35.36
C ASP A 526 47.23 3.33 -34.37
N CYS A 527 47.71 2.84 -33.21
CA CYS A 527 48.23 3.53 -32.03
C CYS A 527 47.19 4.08 -31.03
N GLN A 528 45.91 3.98 -31.32
CA GLN A 528 44.83 4.40 -30.43
C GLN A 528 44.26 3.17 -29.71
N ASN A 529 44.46 3.13 -28.39
CA ASN A 529 43.85 2.08 -27.60
C ASN A 529 42.34 2.31 -27.45
N THR A 530 41.64 1.29 -26.93
CA THR A 530 40.18 1.31 -26.75
C THR A 530 39.67 2.54 -25.97
N ARG A 531 40.46 3.12 -25.05
CA ARG A 531 40.06 4.37 -24.39
C ARG A 531 39.95 5.50 -25.40
N HIS A 532 40.95 5.66 -26.26
CA HIS A 532 40.98 6.73 -27.26
C HIS A 532 39.91 6.51 -28.34
N GLU A 533 39.67 5.27 -28.74
CA GLU A 533 38.56 4.89 -29.62
C GLU A 533 37.20 5.36 -29.07
N VAL A 534 36.91 5.05 -27.80
CA VAL A 534 35.64 5.45 -27.16
C VAL A 534 35.55 6.97 -27.04
N LEU A 535 36.65 7.66 -26.71
CA LEU A 535 36.67 9.13 -26.64
C LEU A 535 36.36 9.78 -27.99
N ILE A 536 36.89 9.24 -29.08
CA ILE A 536 36.62 9.75 -30.44
C ILE A 536 35.17 9.47 -30.81
N ALA A 537 34.72 8.22 -30.64
CA ALA A 537 33.38 7.80 -31.03
C ALA A 537 32.25 8.53 -30.26
N HIS A 538 32.48 8.88 -29.00
CA HIS A 538 31.45 9.48 -28.12
C HIS A 538 31.52 11.00 -28.05
N SER A 539 32.49 11.64 -28.70
CA SER A 539 32.56 13.10 -28.74
C SER A 539 31.45 13.64 -29.65
N GLN A 540 30.71 14.63 -29.16
CA GLN A 540 29.63 15.31 -29.90
C GLN A 540 30.18 16.23 -31.00
N GLU A 541 31.44 16.62 -30.88
CA GLU A 541 32.20 17.40 -31.84
C GLU A 541 33.50 16.66 -32.21
N PRO A 542 34.15 16.96 -33.35
CA PRO A 542 35.41 16.31 -33.72
C PRO A 542 36.47 16.41 -32.62
N ALA A 543 36.91 15.26 -32.11
CA ALA A 543 37.94 15.19 -31.08
C ALA A 543 39.28 15.70 -31.62
N GLN A 544 40.04 16.40 -30.76
CA GLN A 544 41.36 16.91 -31.08
C GLN A 544 42.42 15.95 -30.58
N LEU A 545 43.33 15.56 -31.47
CA LEU A 545 44.40 14.62 -31.20
C LEU A 545 45.72 15.35 -30.90
N SER A 546 46.62 14.64 -30.22
CA SER A 546 48.01 15.04 -30.07
C SER A 546 48.70 15.13 -31.43
N THR A 547 49.87 15.78 -31.44
CA THR A 547 50.70 15.87 -32.65
C THR A 547 51.10 14.49 -33.21
N SER A 548 51.17 13.46 -32.35
CA SER A 548 51.42 12.08 -32.79
C SER A 548 50.19 11.41 -33.39
N GLY A 549 49.00 11.96 -33.23
CA GLY A 549 47.73 11.35 -33.65
C GLY A 549 47.22 10.25 -32.73
N CYS A 550 47.99 9.82 -31.72
CA CYS A 550 47.66 8.64 -30.90
C CYS A 550 46.86 8.95 -29.62
N THR A 551 46.72 10.22 -29.26
CA THR A 551 46.14 10.60 -27.96
C THR A 551 45.09 11.66 -28.15
N VAL A 552 43.87 11.40 -27.68
CA VAL A 552 42.81 12.42 -27.61
C VAL A 552 43.13 13.41 -26.49
N ILE A 553 43.21 14.70 -26.83
CA ILE A 553 43.50 15.80 -25.89
C ILE A 553 42.20 16.47 -25.45
N SER A 554 41.30 16.75 -26.39
CA SER A 554 40.03 17.43 -26.10
C SER A 554 38.92 16.99 -27.04
N GLY A 555 37.68 17.23 -26.63
CA GLY A 555 36.46 16.88 -27.37
C GLY A 555 35.27 17.56 -26.71
N VAL A 556 34.06 17.05 -26.96
CA VAL A 556 32.84 17.48 -26.24
C VAL A 556 32.08 16.24 -25.83
N TRP A 557 32.09 15.89 -24.56
CA TRP A 557 31.40 14.71 -24.04
C TRP A 557 30.30 15.12 -23.08
N ARG A 558 29.10 14.62 -23.33
CA ARG A 558 27.99 14.75 -22.38
C ARG A 558 27.90 13.49 -21.55
N ASP A 559 28.24 13.60 -20.27
CA ASP A 559 28.20 12.49 -19.31
C ASP A 559 26.76 11.95 -19.21
N PRO A 560 26.52 10.67 -19.55
CA PRO A 560 25.19 10.08 -19.52
C PRO A 560 24.62 9.96 -18.10
N TYR A 561 25.44 9.99 -17.06
CA TYR A 561 25.03 9.74 -15.68
C TYR A 561 24.73 11.00 -14.89
N SER A 562 25.48 12.08 -15.14
CA SER A 562 25.29 13.37 -14.47
C SER A 562 24.59 14.42 -15.36
N GLY A 563 24.66 14.24 -16.68
CA GLY A 563 24.21 15.23 -17.67
C GLY A 563 25.15 16.42 -17.85
N GLN A 564 26.29 16.45 -17.14
CA GLN A 564 27.32 17.47 -17.29
C GLN A 564 28.09 17.30 -18.61
N THR A 565 28.66 18.40 -19.09
CA THR A 565 29.48 18.42 -20.31
C THR A 565 30.94 18.65 -19.94
N TRP A 566 31.82 17.84 -20.53
CA TRP A 566 33.26 17.88 -20.36
C TRP A 566 33.96 18.12 -21.70
N THR A 567 35.10 18.82 -21.68
CA THR A 567 35.84 19.17 -22.91
C THR A 567 37.30 18.72 -22.93
N GLN A 568 37.89 18.43 -21.76
CA GLN A 568 39.26 17.92 -21.67
C GLN A 568 39.24 16.40 -21.48
N ALA A 569 40.05 15.69 -22.27
CA ALA A 569 40.12 14.23 -22.19
C ALA A 569 40.67 13.73 -20.84
N ALA A 570 41.41 14.58 -20.13
CA ALA A 570 41.96 14.31 -18.80
C ALA A 570 40.90 14.30 -17.68
N ASP A 571 39.77 14.99 -17.88
CA ASP A 571 38.73 15.15 -16.85
C ASP A 571 37.68 14.02 -16.90
N VAL A 572 37.70 13.20 -17.95
CA VAL A 572 36.76 12.11 -18.18
C VAL A 572 37.41 10.74 -18.03
N GLN A 573 36.60 9.77 -17.62
CA GLN A 573 36.96 8.37 -17.54
C GLN A 573 36.06 7.54 -18.47
N ILE A 574 36.57 6.36 -18.85
CA ILE A 574 35.75 5.34 -19.52
C ILE A 574 35.25 4.41 -18.43
N ASP A 575 33.94 4.41 -18.21
CA ASP A 575 33.28 3.49 -17.30
C ASP A 575 32.82 2.24 -18.05
N HIS A 576 32.93 1.09 -17.36
CA HIS A 576 32.27 -0.15 -17.70
C HIS A 576 30.87 -0.11 -17.12
N VAL A 577 29.84 0.06 -17.95
CA VAL A 577 28.44 0.15 -17.51
C VAL A 577 28.13 -1.01 -16.59
N VAL A 578 28.43 -2.25 -16.98
CA VAL A 578 28.53 -3.38 -16.04
C VAL A 578 29.99 -3.55 -15.60
N ALA A 579 30.33 -2.99 -14.43
CA ALA A 579 31.71 -3.02 -13.93
C ALA A 579 32.36 -4.42 -13.98
N LEU A 580 33.65 -4.49 -14.33
CA LEU A 580 34.41 -5.76 -14.49
C LEU A 580 34.26 -6.72 -13.30
N ALA A 581 34.27 -6.21 -12.06
CA ALA A 581 34.09 -7.04 -10.88
C ALA A 581 32.65 -7.53 -10.70
N ASN A 582 31.65 -6.74 -11.10
CA ASN A 582 30.26 -7.18 -11.17
C ASN A 582 30.09 -8.26 -12.26
N ALA A 583 30.66 -8.06 -13.44
CA ALA A 583 30.68 -9.06 -14.51
C ALA A 583 31.32 -10.38 -14.04
N HIS A 584 32.46 -10.32 -13.33
CA HIS A 584 33.09 -11.49 -12.71
C HIS A 584 32.12 -12.24 -11.79
N ARG A 585 31.51 -11.54 -10.83
CA ARG A 585 30.56 -12.12 -9.86
C ARG A 585 29.27 -12.64 -10.48
N SER A 586 28.90 -12.19 -11.68
CA SER A 586 27.66 -12.59 -12.38
C SER A 586 27.87 -13.65 -13.47
N GLY A 587 29.03 -14.32 -13.49
CA GLY A 587 29.33 -15.44 -14.39
C GLY A 587 30.62 -15.27 -15.18
N GLY A 588 31.19 -14.06 -15.20
CA GLY A 588 32.45 -13.76 -15.88
C GLY A 588 33.67 -14.49 -15.29
N TRP A 589 33.58 -14.96 -14.05
CA TRP A 589 34.63 -15.79 -13.43
C TRP A 589 34.96 -17.05 -14.25
N ALA A 590 33.99 -17.59 -14.99
CA ALA A 590 34.12 -18.81 -15.78
C ALA A 590 34.59 -18.55 -17.23
N TRP A 591 34.81 -17.30 -17.63
CA TRP A 591 35.18 -16.97 -19.00
C TRP A 591 36.65 -17.22 -19.30
N SER A 592 36.94 -17.54 -20.56
CA SER A 592 38.30 -17.52 -21.09
C SER A 592 38.89 -16.10 -21.06
N ALA A 593 40.22 -16.00 -21.07
CA ALA A 593 40.93 -14.71 -21.14
C ALA A 593 40.46 -13.87 -22.35
N ALA A 594 40.32 -14.50 -23.52
CA ALA A 594 39.83 -13.84 -24.73
C ALA A 594 38.43 -13.25 -24.56
N LYS A 595 37.51 -13.93 -23.85
CA LYS A 595 36.15 -13.39 -23.62
C LYS A 595 36.15 -12.26 -22.58
N LYS A 596 37.02 -12.31 -21.57
CA LYS A 596 37.21 -11.19 -20.62
C LYS A 596 37.78 -9.95 -21.32
N GLU A 597 38.77 -10.12 -22.19
CA GLU A 597 39.33 -9.04 -23.02
C GLU A 597 38.27 -8.48 -23.98
N ALA A 598 37.51 -9.33 -24.66
CA ALA A 598 36.42 -8.89 -25.54
C ALA A 598 35.30 -8.15 -24.79
N PHE A 599 35.01 -8.48 -23.53
CA PHE A 599 34.08 -7.72 -22.68
C PHE A 599 34.67 -6.36 -22.31
N ALA A 600 35.91 -6.36 -21.83
CA ALA A 600 36.52 -5.16 -21.28
C ALA A 600 36.81 -4.09 -22.34
N ASN A 601 36.83 -4.45 -23.63
CA ASN A 601 37.07 -3.55 -24.75
C ASN A 601 35.85 -3.40 -25.70
N ASP A 602 34.64 -3.77 -25.27
CA ASP A 602 33.43 -3.71 -26.11
C ASP A 602 32.87 -2.29 -26.24
N HIS A 603 33.37 -1.54 -27.22
CA HIS A 603 32.89 -0.20 -27.54
C HIS A 603 31.69 -0.18 -28.52
N LEU A 604 31.26 -1.35 -29.03
CA LEU A 604 30.13 -1.46 -29.97
C LEU A 604 28.79 -1.73 -29.28
N ALA A 605 28.82 -2.19 -28.03
CA ALA A 605 27.66 -2.25 -27.14
C ALA A 605 27.69 -1.08 -26.16
N PRO A 606 26.62 -0.84 -25.38
CA PRO A 606 26.62 0.22 -24.39
C PRO A 606 27.40 -0.19 -23.12
N GLU A 607 28.49 -0.95 -23.26
CA GLU A 607 29.32 -1.37 -22.13
C GLU A 607 30.35 -0.30 -21.74
N LEU A 608 30.82 0.51 -22.69
CA LEU A 608 31.78 1.59 -22.41
C LEU A 608 31.10 2.96 -22.50
N ALA A 609 31.23 3.79 -21.46
CA ALA A 609 30.65 5.12 -21.39
C ALA A 609 31.70 6.18 -20.99
N VAL A 610 31.65 7.36 -21.61
CA VAL A 610 32.48 8.51 -21.22
C VAL A 610 31.79 9.29 -20.12
N VAL A 611 32.38 9.34 -18.92
CA VAL A 611 31.76 9.89 -17.71
C VAL A 611 32.74 10.79 -16.94
N GLY A 612 32.21 11.68 -16.09
CA GLY A 612 33.04 12.45 -15.16
C GLY A 612 33.77 11.54 -14.17
N GLY A 613 35.04 11.86 -13.86
CA GLY A 613 35.87 11.01 -13.00
C GLY A 613 35.35 10.82 -11.57
N ASP A 614 34.70 11.84 -11.01
CA ASP A 614 34.06 11.81 -9.69
C ASP A 614 32.82 10.90 -9.67
N VAL A 615 31.99 10.98 -10.72
CA VAL A 615 30.80 10.13 -10.89
C VAL A 615 31.22 8.67 -11.02
N ASN A 616 32.24 8.38 -11.83
CA ASN A 616 32.75 7.01 -12.02
C ASN A 616 33.31 6.42 -10.70
N GLN A 617 34.08 7.21 -9.95
CA GLN A 617 34.60 6.81 -8.65
C GLN A 617 33.49 6.53 -7.64
N SER A 618 32.40 7.30 -7.67
CA SER A 618 31.24 7.07 -6.81
C SER A 618 30.51 5.75 -7.12
N LYS A 619 30.53 5.32 -8.39
CA LYS A 619 29.94 4.05 -8.85
C LYS A 619 30.81 2.86 -8.44
N ALA A 620 32.11 2.95 -8.63
CA ALA A 620 33.07 1.87 -8.41
C ALA A 620 32.61 0.56 -9.10
N ASP A 621 32.50 -0.55 -8.36
CA ASP A 621 32.02 -1.83 -8.87
C ASP A 621 30.57 -2.18 -8.46
N SER A 622 29.81 -1.16 -8.04
CA SER A 622 28.43 -1.28 -7.56
C SER A 622 27.46 -1.68 -8.67
N GLY A 623 26.49 -2.53 -8.33
CA GLY A 623 25.31 -2.76 -9.18
C GLY A 623 24.21 -1.68 -9.00
N PRO A 624 23.19 -1.64 -9.87
CA PRO A 624 22.03 -0.74 -9.83
C PRO A 624 21.27 -0.72 -8.48
N GLU A 625 21.35 -1.81 -7.73
CA GLU A 625 20.79 -1.97 -6.40
C GLU A 625 21.52 -1.14 -5.34
N THR A 626 22.81 -0.86 -5.55
CA THR A 626 23.67 -0.11 -4.62
C THR A 626 23.93 1.32 -5.11
N TRP A 627 24.11 1.51 -6.41
CA TRP A 627 24.40 2.80 -7.02
C TRP A 627 23.48 3.04 -8.23
N LYS A 628 23.01 4.27 -8.41
CA LYS A 628 22.26 4.71 -9.60
C LYS A 628 22.83 6.02 -10.11
N PRO A 629 22.74 6.31 -11.42
CA PRO A 629 23.08 7.62 -11.95
C PRO A 629 22.41 8.75 -11.16
N PRO A 630 23.15 9.80 -10.76
CA PRO A 630 22.57 10.95 -10.05
C PRO A 630 21.45 11.64 -10.84
N LEU A 631 21.55 11.64 -12.17
CA LEU A 631 20.51 12.18 -13.05
C LEU A 631 19.37 11.17 -13.23
N VAL A 632 18.22 11.43 -12.63
CA VAL A 632 17.04 10.53 -12.69
C VAL A 632 16.56 10.30 -14.13
N SER A 633 16.63 11.31 -15.01
CA SER A 633 16.24 11.14 -16.41
C SER A 633 17.14 10.16 -17.19
N ALA A 634 18.31 9.80 -16.66
CA ALA A 634 19.19 8.79 -17.24
C ALA A 634 18.83 7.35 -16.84
N TRP A 635 17.94 7.16 -15.86
CA TRP A 635 17.66 5.84 -15.28
C TRP A 635 17.12 4.83 -16.30
N CYS A 636 16.17 5.23 -17.13
CA CYS A 636 15.63 4.36 -18.19
C CYS A 636 16.75 3.88 -19.14
N ARG A 637 17.60 4.80 -19.61
CA ARG A 637 18.71 4.46 -20.51
C ARG A 637 19.73 3.55 -19.81
N TYR A 638 20.20 3.92 -18.63
CA TYR A 638 21.16 3.12 -17.87
C TYR A 638 20.66 1.69 -17.61
N ALA A 639 19.40 1.54 -17.19
CA ALA A 639 18.83 0.22 -16.92
C ALA A 639 18.63 -0.61 -18.20
N THR A 640 18.31 0.05 -19.32
CA THR A 640 18.22 -0.61 -20.63
C THR A 640 19.60 -1.09 -21.10
N ASP A 641 20.62 -0.24 -20.98
CA ASP A 641 22.00 -0.51 -21.35
C ASP A 641 22.59 -1.64 -20.49
N TRP A 642 22.43 -1.57 -19.16
CA TRP A 642 22.83 -2.62 -18.23
C TRP A 642 22.21 -3.97 -18.59
N ALA A 643 20.90 -4.00 -18.84
CA ALA A 643 20.22 -5.24 -19.22
C ALA A 643 20.65 -5.77 -20.60
N ALA A 644 20.96 -4.86 -21.54
CA ALA A 644 21.48 -5.25 -22.85
C ALA A 644 22.87 -5.89 -22.74
N VAL A 645 23.78 -5.33 -21.93
CA VAL A 645 25.09 -5.92 -21.67
C VAL A 645 24.95 -7.29 -21.01
N LYS A 646 24.16 -7.39 -19.93
CA LYS A 646 23.95 -8.67 -19.22
C LYS A 646 23.45 -9.77 -20.15
N ARG A 647 22.53 -9.44 -21.05
CA ARG A 647 22.08 -10.38 -22.11
C ARG A 647 23.19 -10.74 -23.09
N LYS A 648 23.86 -9.75 -23.70
CA LYS A 648 24.89 -9.97 -24.73
C LYS A 648 25.95 -10.96 -24.23
N TYR A 649 26.34 -10.83 -22.98
CA TYR A 649 27.41 -11.62 -22.38
C TYR A 649 26.94 -12.86 -21.61
N ALA A 650 25.63 -13.10 -21.54
CA ALA A 650 25.00 -14.16 -20.74
C ALA A 650 25.40 -14.12 -19.26
N LEU A 651 25.42 -12.91 -18.70
CA LEU A 651 25.64 -12.67 -17.28
C LEU A 651 24.30 -12.74 -16.52
N THR A 652 24.35 -13.23 -15.29
CA THR A 652 23.18 -13.24 -14.40
C THR A 652 22.96 -11.87 -13.76
N VAL A 653 21.76 -11.67 -13.24
CA VAL A 653 21.43 -10.56 -12.36
C VAL A 653 20.96 -11.10 -11.02
N THR A 654 21.32 -10.46 -9.91
CA THR A 654 20.71 -10.83 -8.62
C THR A 654 19.24 -10.41 -8.58
N SER A 655 18.46 -10.96 -7.63
CA SER A 655 17.09 -10.50 -7.43
C SER A 655 17.04 -8.99 -7.10
N ALA A 656 17.98 -8.49 -6.30
CA ALA A 656 18.06 -7.06 -5.95
C ALA A 656 18.42 -6.19 -7.16
N GLU A 657 19.36 -6.65 -7.98
CA GLU A 657 19.77 -5.99 -9.23
C GLU A 657 18.61 -5.94 -10.24
N TYR A 658 17.91 -7.07 -10.45
CA TYR A 658 16.73 -7.13 -11.30
C TYR A 658 15.63 -6.14 -10.84
N SER A 659 15.37 -6.08 -9.53
CA SER A 659 14.41 -5.14 -8.95
C SER A 659 14.82 -3.68 -9.15
N ALA A 660 16.11 -3.37 -8.99
CA ALA A 660 16.62 -2.03 -9.22
C ALA A 660 16.49 -1.61 -10.70
N LEU A 661 16.78 -2.51 -11.64
CA LEU A 661 16.58 -2.28 -13.06
C LEU A 661 15.10 -2.08 -13.39
N ALA A 662 14.20 -2.90 -12.84
CA ALA A 662 12.76 -2.75 -13.05
C ALA A 662 12.23 -1.40 -12.55
N SER A 663 12.68 -0.97 -11.36
CA SER A 663 12.35 0.35 -10.81
C SER A 663 12.83 1.48 -11.73
N MET A 664 14.06 1.40 -12.22
CA MET A 664 14.64 2.39 -13.12
C MET A 664 13.94 2.43 -14.48
N LEU A 665 13.54 1.28 -15.03
CA LEU A 665 12.78 1.19 -16.28
C LEU A 665 11.35 1.74 -16.15
N GLY A 666 10.82 1.89 -14.93
CA GLY A 666 9.59 2.62 -14.68
C GLY A 666 9.66 4.11 -15.04
N THR A 667 10.86 4.65 -15.28
CA THR A 667 11.08 6.03 -15.77
C THR A 667 11.05 6.15 -17.30
N CYS A 668 10.89 5.03 -18.03
CA CYS A 668 10.74 5.06 -19.48
C CYS A 668 9.38 5.67 -19.85
N ALA A 669 9.41 6.66 -20.75
CA ALA A 669 8.25 7.47 -21.15
C ALA A 669 7.15 6.68 -21.87
#